data_AF-A0A352DXQ0-F1
#
_entry.id   AF-A0A352DXQ0-F1
#
_cell.length_a   1.000
_cell.length_b   1.000
_cell.length_c   1.000
_cell.angle_alpha   90.00
_cell.angle_beta   90.00
_cell.angle_gamma   90.00
#
_symmetry.space_group_name_H-M   'P 1'
#
loop_
_entity.id
_entity.type
_entity.pdbx_description
1 polymer ?
#
loop_
_entity_poly.entity_id
_entity_poly.type
_entity_poly.pdbx_seq_one_letter_code
_entity_poly.pdbx_strand_id
1 'polypeptide(L)'
;MLVATGKRGKPGFCRAKPALAGPRGPGEVGCRTAHPLAKPAGRRHDAVVRARRSWPVGRGWLVVARSRRMGTTEAVRHTPYLLVRDPTAGQSTCPLAGDVRVAIGRAPTNRVVIHDERASRFHAEIFPTERGWAIRDLQSRNGTQLGGQPLETDHLLAPGDVIAIGRTEIVFCGGDQATESGGETPLPGRATAGETGRMPSDLEAWHTSIAHRRSRSGLLDTIRETAASAPRVGRAAAELCRLAFALGRAADLAEAARIALETAIDGTAAERGVVLLPTLRGDGPATRSIDDASLTAVASRPEGPQAVVVPSGLRAAVLGGDEALLVAAPVDVATGRGATLSAPVRSRGRAIGLLHLECAAAGREATPEDLEFLMAICDALGLAIDNLSTREALSKKLARTTHENEGLRLRLGQDGRLVGTSTALAGILEQVRRVAATRATVLVRGESGTGKELVARLIHDASDRRDGPCICMNCAALSETLLESELFGHEKGAFTGATERTIGKFEAAHGGTLVLDEIGEMSPAIQSKFLRVLEGHPFERVGGSGRIQVDVRVVAATNRNLEEAVAAGSFRRDLYFRLKVVEIVVPPLRHRREDVAAIADHFMERFVAETGRRLRGFTPAAREAMTAYHWPGNVRELRNCVERAVVLAPGDWIDVSDLTLSQLASSGDSGRAAVAPSPFVPTTIAEVERKHVLATLQAVGGNKTKAAAILGIERSTLERKLAKWAQA
;
A
#
# COMPACT_ATOMS: atom_id res chain seq x y z
N MET A 1 46.49 -37.69 27.81
CA MET A 1 47.92 -37.91 28.12
C MET A 1 48.27 -37.06 29.34
N LEU A 2 48.56 -37.72 30.47
CA LEU A 2 49.54 -37.41 31.55
C LEU A 2 49.87 -35.92 31.84
N VAL A 3 49.90 -35.35 33.06
CA VAL A 3 50.11 -35.86 34.44
C VAL A 3 49.70 -34.79 35.48
N ALA A 4 49.36 -35.27 36.67
CA ALA A 4 48.94 -34.54 37.87
C ALA A 4 50.09 -34.09 38.80
N THR A 5 49.78 -33.16 39.73
CA THR A 5 50.24 -33.03 41.14
C THR A 5 49.57 -31.75 41.72
N GLY A 6 49.08 -31.60 42.95
CA GLY A 6 48.87 -32.44 44.12
C GLY A 6 48.67 -31.56 45.39
N LYS A 7 47.71 -31.96 46.27
CA LYS A 7 47.57 -31.66 47.73
C LYS A 7 47.14 -30.23 48.15
N ARG A 8 46.06 -29.97 48.95
CA ARG A 8 45.43 -30.47 50.21
C ARG A 8 45.62 -29.42 51.32
N GLY A 9 44.51 -28.93 51.91
CA GLY A 9 44.51 -28.14 53.15
C GLY A 9 43.11 -27.65 53.59
N LYS A 10 42.50 -28.36 54.55
CA LYS A 10 41.42 -27.97 55.50
C LYS A 10 41.87 -28.55 56.86
N PRO A 11 41.48 -28.04 58.08
CA PRO A 11 40.07 -27.97 58.53
C PRO A 11 39.66 -27.02 59.71
N GLY A 12 38.34 -26.91 59.97
CA GLY A 12 37.70 -26.69 61.31
C GLY A 12 37.22 -25.25 61.63
N PHE A 13 36.10 -24.91 62.31
CA PHE A 13 35.17 -25.46 63.34
C PHE A 13 33.79 -24.72 63.18
N CYS A 14 32.57 -25.29 63.23
CA CYS A 14 31.68 -25.78 64.31
C CYS A 14 31.00 -24.75 65.28
N ARG A 15 29.65 -24.87 65.38
CA ARG A 15 28.64 -24.44 66.42
C ARG A 15 28.07 -23.00 66.35
N ALA A 16 26.81 -22.66 66.68
CA ALA A 16 25.56 -23.37 67.04
C ALA A 16 24.36 -22.37 67.01
N LYS A 17 23.14 -22.91 66.88
CA LYS A 17 21.80 -22.26 67.07
C LYS A 17 21.43 -22.21 68.58
N PRO A 18 20.43 -21.42 69.05
CA PRO A 18 19.04 -21.91 69.13
C PRO A 18 17.91 -20.88 68.90
N ALA A 19 16.69 -21.41 68.84
CA ALA A 19 15.40 -20.80 68.50
C ALA A 19 14.56 -20.41 69.74
N LEU A 20 13.46 -19.67 69.51
CA LEU A 20 12.20 -19.54 70.29
C LEU A 20 11.35 -18.47 69.56
N ALA A 21 10.02 -18.43 69.42
CA ALA A 21 8.86 -19.32 69.50
C ALA A 21 7.67 -18.45 68.98
N GLY A 22 6.68 -19.02 68.26
CA GLY A 22 5.44 -18.31 67.85
C GLY A 22 4.44 -18.10 69.01
N PRO A 23 3.21 -17.60 68.80
CA PRO A 23 2.20 -18.36 68.02
C PRO A 23 1.06 -17.58 67.27
N ARG A 24 0.44 -18.29 66.30
CA ARG A 24 -1.02 -18.44 65.93
C ARG A 24 -1.81 -17.18 65.52
N GLY A 25 -2.50 -17.09 64.36
CA GLY A 25 -3.53 -17.98 63.75
C GLY A 25 -4.95 -17.45 64.12
N PRO A 26 -6.06 -17.64 63.36
CA PRO A 26 -6.40 -18.61 62.28
C PRO A 26 -6.94 -17.92 60.99
N GLY A 27 -7.44 -18.51 59.89
CA GLY A 27 -7.78 -19.86 59.40
C GLY A 27 -8.60 -19.66 58.08
N GLU A 28 -8.29 -20.37 56.99
CA GLU A 28 -9.08 -21.52 56.43
C GLU A 28 -10.16 -21.06 55.39
N VAL A 29 -10.45 -21.67 54.20
CA VAL A 29 -10.32 -23.01 53.56
C VAL A 29 -10.34 -22.81 52.00
N GLY A 30 -9.48 -23.42 51.16
CA GLY A 30 -9.62 -24.71 50.43
C GLY A 30 -10.11 -24.50 48.97
N CYS A 31 -9.57 -25.09 47.89
CA CYS A 31 -9.45 -26.53 47.59
C CYS A 31 -8.48 -26.81 46.38
N ARG A 32 -7.94 -28.04 46.30
CA ARG A 32 -7.07 -28.60 45.24
C ARG A 32 -7.92 -29.05 44.01
N THR A 33 -7.44 -29.37 42.79
CA THR A 33 -6.45 -30.39 42.35
C THR A 33 -6.32 -30.43 40.79
N ALA A 34 -5.16 -30.91 40.28
CA ALA A 34 -4.92 -31.73 39.06
C ALA A 34 -5.10 -31.09 37.63
N HIS A 35 -4.33 -31.34 36.56
CA HIS A 35 -3.04 -32.01 36.25
C HIS A 35 -2.62 -31.59 34.78
N PRO A 36 -1.56 -32.14 34.13
CA PRO A 36 -0.53 -31.40 33.37
C PRO A 36 -0.71 -31.38 31.83
N LEU A 37 0.19 -30.72 31.08
CA LEU A 37 0.86 -31.29 29.89
C LEU A 37 1.92 -30.33 29.29
N ALA A 38 3.09 -30.91 29.04
CA ALA A 38 4.27 -30.31 28.41
C ALA A 38 4.14 -30.26 26.87
N LYS A 39 4.83 -29.30 26.24
CA LYS A 39 5.17 -29.31 24.79
C LYS A 39 6.68 -29.20 24.60
N PRO A 40 7.32 -30.08 23.81
CA PRO A 40 8.73 -29.96 23.45
C PRO A 40 8.96 -29.39 22.05
N ALA A 41 10.23 -29.04 21.84
CA ALA A 41 10.87 -28.45 20.67
C ALA A 41 10.88 -29.32 19.41
N GLY A 42 11.17 -28.68 18.26
CA GLY A 42 11.23 -29.30 16.93
C GLY A 42 12.57 -29.93 16.54
N ARG A 43 12.69 -30.24 15.23
CA ARG A 43 13.91 -30.17 14.36
C ARG A 43 13.67 -30.91 13.01
N ARG A 44 14.16 -30.26 11.94
CA ARG A 44 14.96 -30.75 10.77
C ARG A 44 14.53 -31.99 9.95
N HIS A 45 14.62 -31.87 8.62
CA HIS A 45 15.55 -32.55 7.66
C HIS A 45 15.01 -32.27 6.23
N ASP A 46 15.77 -31.63 5.32
CA ASP A 46 16.81 -32.13 4.40
C ASP A 46 16.33 -32.96 3.18
N ALA A 47 16.52 -32.33 2.01
CA ALA A 47 16.97 -32.81 0.69
C ALA A 47 16.57 -34.19 0.13
N VAL A 48 16.02 -34.21 -1.11
CA VAL A 48 16.32 -35.22 -2.17
C VAL A 48 16.29 -34.57 -3.57
N VAL A 49 17.12 -35.12 -4.44
CA VAL A 49 17.63 -34.68 -5.76
C VAL A 49 17.09 -35.57 -6.91
N ARG A 50 17.21 -35.11 -8.18
CA ARG A 50 17.10 -35.78 -9.52
C ARG A 50 15.68 -35.94 -10.13
N ALA A 51 15.47 -36.01 -11.46
CA ALA A 51 16.17 -35.65 -12.71
C ALA A 51 15.28 -36.02 -13.93
N ARG A 52 15.41 -35.26 -15.03
CA ARG A 52 15.17 -35.50 -16.48
C ARG A 52 14.52 -36.83 -17.00
N ARG A 53 13.59 -36.75 -17.99
CA ARG A 53 13.74 -37.16 -19.44
C ARG A 53 12.41 -37.49 -20.21
N SER A 54 12.17 -36.74 -21.31
CA SER A 54 11.78 -37.09 -22.71
C SER A 54 10.70 -38.12 -23.18
N TRP A 55 9.71 -37.63 -24.00
CA TRP A 55 9.13 -38.05 -25.33
C TRP A 55 8.53 -39.48 -25.55
N PRO A 56 7.72 -39.87 -26.61
CA PRO A 56 7.26 -39.21 -27.87
C PRO A 56 5.79 -39.48 -28.40
N VAL A 57 5.42 -38.75 -29.48
CA VAL A 57 4.58 -38.96 -30.71
C VAL A 57 3.64 -40.20 -30.89
N GLY A 58 2.42 -39.98 -31.46
CA GLY A 58 1.60 -41.02 -32.14
C GLY A 58 0.51 -40.46 -33.08
N ARG A 59 0.43 -40.99 -34.32
CA ARG A 59 -0.41 -40.60 -35.48
C ARG A 59 -1.78 -41.30 -35.52
N GLY A 60 -2.75 -40.77 -36.28
CA GLY A 60 -3.94 -41.51 -36.75
C GLY A 60 -4.75 -40.74 -37.82
N TRP A 61 -5.01 -41.39 -38.96
CA TRP A 61 -5.57 -40.85 -40.21
C TRP A 61 -7.11 -41.01 -40.35
N LEU A 62 -7.71 -40.11 -41.13
CA LEU A 62 -8.84 -40.20 -42.10
C LEU A 62 -9.77 -41.44 -42.08
N VAL A 63 -11.11 -41.24 -42.16
CA VAL A 63 -12.01 -41.79 -43.22
C VAL A 63 -13.30 -40.95 -43.35
N VAL A 64 -13.65 -40.66 -44.60
CA VAL A 64 -14.84 -40.00 -45.14
C VAL A 64 -16.02 -40.99 -45.26
N ALA A 65 -17.26 -40.55 -44.97
CA ALA A 65 -18.46 -41.16 -45.54
C ALA A 65 -19.49 -40.08 -45.94
N ARG A 66 -19.77 -40.02 -47.24
CA ARG A 66 -20.80 -39.22 -47.93
C ARG A 66 -22.19 -39.84 -47.73
N SER A 67 -23.25 -39.02 -47.72
CA SER A 67 -24.62 -39.26 -48.24
C SER A 67 -25.58 -38.31 -47.51
N ARG A 68 -26.56 -37.59 -48.08
CA ARG A 68 -27.08 -37.27 -49.42
C ARG A 68 -27.94 -36.01 -49.20
N ARG A 69 -27.97 -35.08 -50.17
CA ARG A 69 -28.97 -33.99 -50.22
C ARG A 69 -30.33 -34.55 -50.60
N MET A 70 -31.41 -34.10 -49.94
CA MET A 70 -32.51 -33.32 -50.54
C MET A 70 -33.76 -33.37 -49.65
N GLY A 71 -34.39 -32.20 -49.46
CA GLY A 71 -35.69 -32.05 -48.80
C GLY A 71 -35.96 -30.60 -48.40
N THR A 72 -36.24 -29.77 -49.41
CA THR A 72 -37.12 -28.57 -49.39
C THR A 72 -37.14 -27.64 -48.17
N THR A 73 -36.69 -26.40 -48.39
CA THR A 73 -36.89 -25.19 -47.58
C THR A 73 -38.39 -24.91 -47.40
N GLU A 74 -38.92 -24.98 -46.18
CA GLU A 74 -40.18 -24.32 -45.82
C GLU A 74 -39.89 -22.86 -45.43
N ALA A 75 -40.46 -21.93 -46.20
CA ALA A 75 -40.29 -20.50 -46.01
C ALA A 75 -41.05 -20.01 -44.76
N VAL A 76 -40.34 -19.35 -43.85
CA VAL A 76 -40.91 -18.65 -42.69
C VAL A 76 -41.73 -17.45 -43.19
N ARG A 77 -43.04 -17.44 -42.96
CA ARG A 77 -43.91 -16.30 -43.28
C ARG A 77 -43.72 -15.19 -42.25
N HIS A 78 -43.38 -13.98 -42.68
CA HIS A 78 -43.29 -12.80 -41.82
C HIS A 78 -44.68 -12.16 -41.65
N THR A 79 -45.09 -11.79 -40.42
CA THR A 79 -46.36 -11.09 -40.10
C THR A 79 -46.16 -9.57 -40.20
N PRO A 80 -47.11 -8.79 -40.76
CA PRO A 80 -46.96 -7.35 -40.79
C PRO A 80 -47.00 -6.76 -39.38
N TYR A 81 -46.29 -5.65 -39.15
CA TYR A 81 -46.25 -4.97 -37.86
C TYR A 81 -46.03 -3.48 -38.04
N LEU A 82 -46.40 -2.71 -37.02
CA LEU A 82 -46.08 -1.29 -36.93
C LEU A 82 -44.84 -1.12 -36.06
N LEU A 83 -43.93 -0.25 -36.47
CA LEU A 83 -42.80 0.21 -35.69
C LEU A 83 -43.10 1.62 -35.21
N VAL A 84 -43.47 1.76 -33.94
CA VAL A 84 -43.84 3.03 -33.30
C VAL A 84 -42.61 3.63 -32.63
N ARG A 85 -42.30 4.89 -32.92
CA ARG A 85 -41.22 5.66 -32.32
C ARG A 85 -41.84 6.86 -31.61
N ASP A 86 -42.10 6.70 -30.32
CA ASP A 86 -42.59 7.78 -29.46
C ASP A 86 -41.38 8.44 -28.77
N PRO A 87 -41.17 9.77 -28.90
CA PRO A 87 -40.06 10.46 -28.26
C PRO A 87 -40.05 10.37 -26.72
N THR A 88 -41.20 10.07 -26.12
CA THR A 88 -41.41 10.04 -24.67
C THR A 88 -41.37 8.62 -24.12
N ALA A 89 -41.93 7.66 -24.85
CA ALA A 89 -42.02 6.25 -24.43
C ALA A 89 -41.01 5.31 -25.13
N GLY A 90 -40.22 5.83 -26.08
CA GLY A 90 -39.24 5.06 -26.82
C GLY A 90 -39.83 4.31 -28.03
N GLN A 91 -39.08 3.33 -28.54
CA GLN A 91 -39.49 2.55 -29.71
C GLN A 91 -40.21 1.26 -29.30
N SER A 92 -41.36 1.00 -29.91
CA SER A 92 -42.15 -0.21 -29.70
C SER A 92 -42.62 -0.79 -31.03
N THR A 93 -42.91 -2.09 -31.05
CA THR A 93 -43.53 -2.73 -32.22
C THR A 93 -44.94 -3.20 -31.86
N CYS A 94 -45.89 -2.98 -32.78
CA CYS A 94 -47.25 -3.47 -32.65
C CYS A 94 -47.54 -4.42 -33.83
N PRO A 95 -47.57 -5.75 -33.63
CA PRO A 95 -47.90 -6.68 -34.70
C PRO A 95 -49.34 -6.46 -35.17
N LEU A 96 -49.49 -6.51 -36.50
CA LEU A 96 -50.76 -6.44 -37.21
C LEU A 96 -51.13 -7.85 -37.64
N ALA A 97 -51.94 -8.50 -36.81
CA ALA A 97 -52.38 -9.88 -37.03
C ALA A 97 -53.91 -9.95 -37.04
N GLY A 98 -54.47 -10.63 -38.05
CA GLY A 98 -55.91 -10.84 -38.22
C GLY A 98 -56.70 -9.59 -38.60
N ASP A 99 -58.04 -9.64 -38.50
CA ASP A 99 -58.94 -8.55 -38.89
C ASP A 99 -59.10 -7.45 -37.81
N VAL A 100 -58.12 -7.30 -36.92
CA VAL A 100 -58.23 -6.41 -35.75
C VAL A 100 -57.90 -4.98 -36.14
N ARG A 101 -58.85 -4.07 -35.93
CA ARG A 101 -58.57 -2.64 -36.03
C ARG A 101 -57.68 -2.18 -34.88
N VAL A 102 -56.60 -1.50 -35.22
CA VAL A 102 -55.62 -0.94 -34.29
C VAL A 102 -55.92 0.54 -34.13
N ALA A 103 -56.60 0.87 -33.03
CA ALA A 103 -56.82 2.26 -32.64
C ALA A 103 -55.50 2.87 -32.14
N ILE A 104 -55.22 4.07 -32.61
CA ILE A 104 -54.01 4.85 -32.34
C ILE A 104 -54.43 6.18 -31.72
N GLY A 105 -53.83 6.56 -30.60
CA GLY A 105 -54.09 7.86 -29.97
C GLY A 105 -53.71 7.89 -28.50
N ARG A 106 -54.04 9.00 -27.83
CA ARG A 106 -53.57 9.28 -26.46
C ARG A 106 -54.33 8.54 -25.36
N ALA A 107 -55.52 8.02 -25.63
CA ALA A 107 -56.24 7.24 -24.64
C ALA A 107 -55.50 5.91 -24.36
N PRO A 108 -55.35 5.49 -23.09
CA PRO A 108 -54.69 4.23 -22.75
C PRO A 108 -55.47 3.00 -23.22
N THR A 109 -56.70 3.20 -23.71
CA THR A 109 -57.52 2.17 -24.36
C THR A 109 -57.14 1.90 -25.81
N ASN A 110 -56.25 2.72 -26.40
CA ASN A 110 -55.72 2.46 -27.74
C ASN A 110 -54.65 1.40 -27.71
N ARG A 111 -54.54 0.66 -28.80
CA ARG A 111 -53.53 -0.39 -28.94
C ARG A 111 -52.15 0.18 -29.23
N VAL A 112 -52.09 1.32 -29.91
CA VAL A 112 -50.90 2.17 -29.97
C VAL A 112 -51.20 3.43 -29.18
N VAL A 113 -50.68 3.49 -27.95
CA VAL A 113 -50.82 4.65 -27.08
C VAL A 113 -49.75 5.67 -27.47
N ILE A 114 -50.20 6.85 -27.86
CA ILE A 114 -49.31 7.98 -28.19
C ILE A 114 -49.26 8.93 -27.00
N HIS A 115 -48.05 9.20 -26.49
CA HIS A 115 -47.86 10.05 -25.31
C HIS A 115 -47.76 11.54 -25.65
N ASP A 116 -47.78 11.90 -26.93
CA ASP A 116 -47.80 13.29 -27.41
C ASP A 116 -49.18 13.96 -27.17
N GLU A 117 -49.19 15.14 -26.54
CA GLU A 117 -50.40 15.92 -26.27
C GLU A 117 -51.13 16.39 -27.54
N ARG A 118 -50.43 16.46 -28.68
CA ARG A 118 -51.02 16.75 -30.00
C ARG A 118 -51.88 15.60 -30.52
N ALA A 119 -51.75 14.39 -29.96
CA ALA A 119 -52.61 13.28 -30.29
C ALA A 119 -53.98 13.41 -29.60
N SER A 120 -55.06 13.39 -30.38
CA SER A 120 -56.41 13.13 -29.91
C SER A 120 -56.50 11.81 -29.11
N ARG A 121 -57.49 11.73 -28.22
CA ARG A 121 -57.75 10.52 -27.42
C ARG A 121 -57.97 9.29 -28.31
N PHE A 122 -58.67 9.44 -29.43
CA PHE A 122 -58.73 8.49 -30.53
C PHE A 122 -58.34 9.28 -31.78
N HIS A 123 -57.18 9.00 -32.36
CA HIS A 123 -56.56 9.85 -33.36
C HIS A 123 -56.69 9.27 -34.76
N ALA A 124 -56.20 8.05 -34.93
CA ALA A 124 -56.28 7.31 -36.18
C ALA A 124 -56.61 5.86 -35.89
N GLU A 125 -57.07 5.15 -36.91
CA GLU A 125 -57.31 3.72 -36.84
C GLU A 125 -56.66 3.06 -38.06
N ILE A 126 -55.88 2.02 -37.82
CA ILE A 126 -55.40 1.11 -38.86
C ILE A 126 -56.31 -0.10 -38.86
N PHE A 127 -56.87 -0.44 -40.02
CA PHE A 127 -57.88 -1.48 -40.16
C PHE A 127 -57.61 -2.34 -41.40
N PRO A 128 -57.99 -3.63 -41.37
CA PRO A 128 -57.84 -4.51 -42.53
C PRO A 128 -58.82 -4.15 -43.66
N THR A 129 -58.42 -4.40 -44.90
CA THR A 129 -59.23 -4.28 -46.13
C THR A 129 -58.93 -5.47 -47.05
N GLU A 130 -59.78 -5.71 -48.07
CA GLU A 130 -59.57 -6.78 -49.06
C GLU A 130 -58.21 -6.69 -49.79
N ARG A 131 -57.56 -5.53 -49.77
CA ARG A 131 -56.27 -5.26 -50.45
C ARG A 131 -55.08 -5.15 -49.50
N GLY A 132 -55.26 -5.34 -48.19
CA GLY A 132 -54.23 -5.16 -47.17
C GLY A 132 -54.67 -4.25 -46.02
N TRP A 133 -53.74 -3.65 -45.29
CA TRP A 133 -54.05 -2.76 -44.17
C TRP A 133 -54.25 -1.33 -44.66
N ALA A 134 -55.26 -0.62 -44.17
CA ALA A 134 -55.48 0.79 -44.46
C ALA A 134 -55.51 1.61 -43.17
N ILE A 135 -55.22 2.91 -43.28
CA ILE A 135 -55.32 3.87 -42.19
C ILE A 135 -56.40 4.92 -42.50
N ARG A 136 -57.16 5.30 -41.46
CA ARG A 136 -58.11 6.41 -41.48
C ARG A 136 -57.86 7.33 -40.29
N ASP A 137 -57.96 8.63 -40.51
CA ASP A 137 -58.01 9.64 -39.44
C ASP A 137 -59.42 9.72 -38.84
N LEU A 138 -59.53 9.69 -37.51
CA LEU A 138 -60.82 9.72 -36.79
C LEU A 138 -61.27 11.15 -36.46
N GLN A 139 -61.19 12.06 -37.45
CA GLN A 139 -61.43 13.50 -37.27
C GLN A 139 -60.59 14.07 -36.12
N SER A 140 -59.30 13.72 -36.12
CA SER A 140 -58.37 14.15 -35.09
C SER A 140 -58.19 15.68 -35.14
N ARG A 141 -57.91 16.30 -33.98
CA ARG A 141 -57.80 17.77 -33.92
C ARG A 141 -56.63 18.34 -34.72
N ASN A 142 -55.58 17.55 -34.93
CA ASN A 142 -54.33 18.01 -35.55
C ASN A 142 -53.98 17.26 -36.85
N GLY A 143 -54.83 16.33 -37.28
CA GLY A 143 -54.64 15.51 -38.48
C GLY A 143 -53.55 14.44 -38.32
N THR A 144 -53.76 13.32 -39.00
CA THR A 144 -52.73 12.29 -39.23
C THR A 144 -51.96 12.62 -40.50
N GLN A 145 -50.64 12.46 -40.51
CA GLN A 145 -49.82 12.65 -41.71
C GLN A 145 -49.22 11.32 -42.17
N LEU A 146 -49.11 11.11 -43.49
CA LEU A 146 -48.45 9.95 -44.09
C LEU A 146 -47.39 10.45 -45.07
N GLY A 147 -46.12 10.09 -44.85
CA GLY A 147 -44.99 10.60 -45.64
C GLY A 147 -44.82 12.12 -45.61
N GLY A 148 -45.34 12.79 -44.57
CA GLY A 148 -45.32 14.25 -44.42
C GLY A 148 -46.52 15.00 -45.05
N GLN A 149 -47.48 14.31 -45.66
CA GLN A 149 -48.71 14.90 -46.20
C GLN A 149 -49.93 14.57 -45.31
N PRO A 150 -50.88 15.49 -45.11
CA PRO A 150 -52.07 15.22 -44.30
C PRO A 150 -52.99 14.17 -44.97
N LEU A 151 -53.51 13.25 -44.15
CA LEU A 151 -54.39 12.17 -44.58
C LEU A 151 -55.84 12.68 -44.67
N GLU A 152 -56.33 12.93 -45.89
CA GLU A 152 -57.69 13.44 -46.13
C GLU A 152 -58.73 12.34 -46.34
N THR A 153 -58.31 11.18 -46.86
CA THR A 153 -59.15 9.99 -47.08
C THR A 153 -58.38 8.73 -46.69
N ASP A 154 -59.08 7.61 -46.58
CA ASP A 154 -58.47 6.34 -46.22
C ASP A 154 -57.34 5.95 -47.17
N HIS A 155 -56.22 5.55 -46.60
CA HIS A 155 -55.03 5.20 -47.37
C HIS A 155 -54.64 3.74 -47.13
N LEU A 156 -54.45 2.99 -48.21
CA LEU A 156 -53.94 1.61 -48.15
C LEU A 156 -52.43 1.64 -47.88
N LEU A 157 -52.01 1.04 -46.77
CA LEU A 157 -50.62 1.05 -46.29
C LEU A 157 -49.74 0.10 -47.09
N ALA A 158 -48.63 0.63 -47.60
CA ALA A 158 -47.55 -0.11 -48.20
C ALA A 158 -46.37 -0.27 -47.21
N PRO A 159 -45.64 -1.40 -47.23
CA PRO A 159 -44.47 -1.60 -46.37
C PRO A 159 -43.45 -0.46 -46.55
N GLY A 160 -43.10 0.22 -45.46
CA GLY A 160 -42.24 1.40 -45.44
C GLY A 160 -42.99 2.73 -45.26
N ASP A 161 -44.32 2.73 -45.32
CA ASP A 161 -45.10 3.95 -45.07
C ASP A 161 -44.90 4.47 -43.64
N VAL A 162 -44.60 5.76 -43.53
CA VAL A 162 -44.36 6.45 -42.25
C VAL A 162 -45.57 7.33 -41.93
N ILE A 163 -46.29 6.97 -40.89
CA ILE A 163 -47.41 7.71 -40.33
C ILE A 163 -46.90 8.59 -39.20
N ALA A 164 -47.13 9.89 -39.26
CA ALA A 164 -46.76 10.84 -38.23
C ALA A 164 -48.01 11.38 -37.51
N ILE A 165 -47.99 11.29 -36.19
CA ILE A 165 -49.00 11.87 -35.29
C ILE A 165 -48.26 12.68 -34.22
N GLY A 166 -48.35 14.01 -34.32
CA GLY A 166 -47.54 14.90 -33.47
C GLY A 166 -46.04 14.71 -33.76
N ARG A 167 -45.26 14.31 -32.74
CA ARG A 167 -43.84 13.96 -32.86
C ARG A 167 -43.59 12.45 -32.90
N THR A 168 -44.65 11.63 -32.88
CA THR A 168 -44.54 10.18 -32.95
C THR A 168 -44.55 9.74 -34.40
N GLU A 169 -43.59 8.91 -34.79
CA GLU A 169 -43.50 8.30 -36.11
C GLU A 169 -43.85 6.81 -36.02
N ILE A 170 -44.69 6.32 -36.92
CA ILE A 170 -45.15 4.93 -36.96
C ILE A 170 -44.90 4.39 -38.36
N VAL A 171 -44.03 3.40 -38.50
CA VAL A 171 -43.71 2.79 -39.80
C VAL A 171 -44.48 1.49 -39.97
N PHE A 172 -45.21 1.32 -41.08
CA PHE A 172 -45.86 0.05 -41.41
C PHE A 172 -44.86 -0.91 -42.07
N CYS A 173 -44.75 -2.13 -41.57
CA CYS A 173 -43.87 -3.18 -42.08
C CYS A 173 -44.75 -4.36 -42.54
N GLY A 174 -44.56 -4.85 -43.77
CA GLY A 174 -45.43 -5.85 -44.41
C GLY A 174 -45.19 -7.31 -44.00
N GLY A 175 -46.21 -8.16 -44.19
CA GLY A 175 -46.17 -9.61 -44.05
C GLY A 175 -47.37 -10.30 -44.75
N ASP A 176 -47.13 -11.44 -45.40
CA ASP A 176 -48.00 -12.02 -46.43
C ASP A 176 -49.18 -12.90 -45.91
N GLN A 177 -50.30 -12.93 -46.65
CA GLN A 177 -51.66 -13.38 -46.25
C GLN A 177 -51.85 -14.87 -45.84
N ALA A 178 -52.78 -15.13 -44.90
CA ALA A 178 -53.99 -15.96 -45.11
C ALA A 178 -54.86 -16.08 -43.81
N THR A 179 -56.15 -15.70 -43.98
CA THR A 179 -57.44 -16.00 -43.33
C THR A 179 -57.54 -17.26 -42.42
N GLU A 180 -58.43 -17.44 -41.43
CA GLU A 180 -59.83 -17.00 -41.24
C GLU A 180 -60.38 -17.38 -39.82
N SER A 181 -61.34 -16.58 -39.31
CA SER A 181 -62.54 -16.94 -38.51
C SER A 181 -62.50 -17.53 -37.07
N GLY A 182 -63.12 -16.80 -36.13
CA GLY A 182 -64.32 -17.28 -35.41
C GLY A 182 -64.27 -17.52 -33.89
N GLY A 183 -65.08 -16.78 -33.10
CA GLY A 183 -65.91 -17.36 -32.03
C GLY A 183 -65.72 -16.96 -30.55
N GLU A 184 -66.53 -15.98 -30.10
CA GLU A 184 -67.34 -15.90 -28.85
C GLU A 184 -66.75 -15.90 -27.40
N THR A 185 -67.08 -14.77 -26.70
CA THR A 185 -67.31 -14.42 -25.26
C THR A 185 -68.09 -15.45 -24.40
N PRO A 186 -68.33 -15.33 -23.04
CA PRO A 186 -68.15 -14.21 -22.08
C PRO A 186 -67.74 -14.50 -20.57
N LEU A 187 -67.57 -13.39 -19.83
CA LEU A 187 -67.53 -13.04 -18.37
C LEU A 187 -68.49 -13.84 -17.40
N PRO A 188 -68.58 -13.66 -16.04
CA PRO A 188 -68.19 -12.51 -15.15
C PRO A 188 -67.74 -12.83 -13.68
N GLY A 189 -67.46 -11.81 -12.84
CA GLY A 189 -67.59 -11.95 -11.36
C GLY A 189 -66.86 -10.93 -10.45
N ARG A 190 -67.61 -9.98 -9.88
CA ARG A 190 -67.25 -8.85 -8.98
C ARG A 190 -66.88 -9.21 -7.52
N ALA A 191 -66.16 -8.29 -6.83
CA ALA A 191 -66.55 -7.54 -5.61
C ALA A 191 -65.28 -7.04 -4.84
N THR A 192 -64.95 -5.73 -4.78
CA THR A 192 -65.31 -4.68 -3.77
C THR A 192 -64.98 -5.03 -2.30
N ALA A 193 -64.46 -4.20 -1.39
CA ALA A 193 -64.05 -2.78 -1.32
C ALA A 193 -63.45 -2.51 0.11
N GLY A 194 -62.87 -1.32 0.33
CA GLY A 194 -62.70 -0.67 1.66
C GLY A 194 -61.23 -0.50 2.11
N GLU A 195 -60.56 0.65 1.94
CA GLU A 195 -60.61 1.89 2.76
C GLU A 195 -60.15 1.69 4.23
N THR A 196 -59.44 2.57 4.95
CA THR A 196 -58.67 3.83 4.79
C THR A 196 -58.01 4.10 6.18
N GLY A 197 -57.06 5.04 6.26
CA GLY A 197 -56.71 5.75 7.52
C GLY A 197 -55.33 5.39 8.10
N ARG A 198 -54.24 6.10 7.78
CA ARG A 198 -53.81 7.47 8.16
C ARG A 198 -53.29 7.57 9.61
N MET A 199 -51.97 7.80 9.68
CA MET A 199 -51.13 8.19 10.82
C MET A 199 -51.56 9.52 11.47
N PRO A 200 -51.28 9.70 12.76
CA PRO A 200 -50.55 10.89 13.24
C PRO A 200 -49.49 10.51 14.32
N SER A 201 -48.22 10.90 14.18
CA SER A 201 -47.58 12.20 14.54
C SER A 201 -46.97 12.22 15.95
N ASP A 202 -45.64 12.36 15.92
CA ASP A 202 -44.79 13.12 16.84
C ASP A 202 -44.13 12.43 18.05
N LEU A 203 -42.84 12.17 17.81
CA LEU A 203 -41.68 12.40 18.68
C LEU A 203 -42.00 12.97 20.07
N GLU A 204 -41.64 12.20 21.10
CA GLU A 204 -40.94 12.75 22.26
C GLU A 204 -40.11 11.69 23.00
N ALA A 205 -38.94 12.11 23.48
CA ALA A 205 -38.10 11.49 24.51
C ALA A 205 -37.24 10.26 24.12
N TRP A 206 -36.13 10.56 23.43
CA TRP A 206 -34.85 9.88 23.67
C TRP A 206 -34.44 10.01 25.16
N HIS A 207 -34.15 8.89 25.82
CA HIS A 207 -32.85 8.56 26.42
C HIS A 207 -32.98 7.37 27.39
N THR A 208 -31.95 6.52 27.37
CA THR A 208 -31.62 5.43 28.32
C THR A 208 -32.16 4.02 28.03
N SER A 209 -31.44 3.27 27.20
CA SER A 209 -30.51 2.22 27.66
C SER A 209 -30.12 1.35 26.47
N ILE A 210 -28.83 1.34 26.11
CA ILE A 210 -28.30 0.44 25.08
C ILE A 210 -28.41 -0.98 25.63
N ALA A 211 -29.50 -1.68 25.29
CA ALA A 211 -29.75 -3.09 25.61
C ALA A 211 -29.35 -4.04 24.47
N HIS A 212 -28.68 -3.54 23.42
CA HIS A 212 -28.34 -4.33 22.25
C HIS A 212 -26.88 -4.14 21.83
N ARG A 213 -26.04 -5.09 22.22
CA ARG A 213 -24.73 -5.33 21.61
C ARG A 213 -24.90 -6.46 20.59
N ARG A 214 -25.09 -6.10 19.31
CA ARG A 214 -25.08 -7.06 18.18
C ARG A 214 -23.78 -6.89 17.38
N SER A 215 -23.10 -7.99 17.09
CA SER A 215 -21.85 -8.03 16.30
C SER A 215 -22.08 -7.97 14.78
N ARG A 216 -23.33 -7.97 14.34
CA ARG A 216 -23.76 -7.76 12.96
C ARG A 216 -25.02 -6.91 12.96
N SER A 217 -25.07 -5.98 12.01
CA SER A 217 -26.25 -5.18 11.74
C SER A 217 -27.39 -6.11 11.30
N GLY A 218 -28.48 -6.17 12.07
CA GLY A 218 -29.70 -6.89 11.68
C GLY A 218 -30.47 -6.20 10.56
N LEU A 219 -29.96 -5.07 10.06
CA LEU A 219 -30.61 -4.20 9.08
C LEU A 219 -30.95 -4.95 7.78
N LEU A 220 -30.15 -5.95 7.39
CA LEU A 220 -30.47 -6.82 6.24
C LEU A 220 -31.62 -7.79 6.52
N ASP A 221 -31.71 -8.32 7.74
CA ASP A 221 -32.82 -9.18 8.16
C ASP A 221 -34.11 -8.38 8.33
N THR A 222 -34.01 -7.15 8.85
CA THR A 222 -35.13 -6.21 8.98
C THR A 222 -35.63 -5.73 7.61
N ILE A 223 -34.72 -5.44 6.67
CA ILE A 223 -35.05 -5.16 5.27
C ILE A 223 -35.75 -6.37 4.63
N ARG A 224 -35.29 -7.60 4.89
CA ARG A 224 -35.90 -8.84 4.37
C ARG A 224 -37.32 -9.06 4.89
N GLU A 225 -37.55 -8.86 6.19
CA GLU A 225 -38.87 -8.98 6.82
C GLU A 225 -39.85 -7.90 6.36
N THR A 226 -39.39 -6.64 6.23
CA THR A 226 -40.22 -5.53 5.74
C THR A 226 -40.48 -5.59 4.23
N ALA A 227 -39.50 -6.00 3.43
CA ALA A 227 -39.65 -6.17 1.98
C ALA A 227 -40.73 -7.21 1.63
N ALA A 228 -40.84 -8.30 2.41
CA ALA A 228 -41.89 -9.30 2.23
C ALA A 228 -43.33 -8.70 2.29
N SER A 229 -43.50 -7.54 2.94
CA SER A 229 -44.77 -6.81 3.05
C SER A 229 -44.89 -5.56 2.16
N ALA A 230 -43.81 -5.15 1.48
CA ALA A 230 -43.76 -3.91 0.70
C ALA A 230 -44.29 -4.06 -0.74
N PRO A 231 -44.75 -2.97 -1.39
CA PRO A 231 -45.00 -2.92 -2.84
C PRO A 231 -43.77 -3.38 -3.63
N ARG A 232 -43.97 -3.80 -4.88
CA ARG A 232 -42.95 -4.39 -5.76
C ARG A 232 -41.64 -3.57 -5.81
N VAL A 233 -41.75 -2.24 -5.84
CA VAL A 233 -40.62 -1.28 -5.82
C VAL A 233 -39.78 -1.36 -4.54
N GLY A 234 -40.42 -1.55 -3.37
CA GLY A 234 -39.72 -1.69 -2.09
C GLY A 234 -38.95 -3.00 -1.95
N ARG A 235 -39.45 -4.08 -2.58
CA ARG A 235 -38.73 -5.36 -2.67
C ARG A 235 -37.50 -5.28 -3.56
N ALA A 236 -37.63 -4.66 -4.73
CA ALA A 236 -36.51 -4.49 -5.66
C ALA A 236 -35.37 -3.67 -5.04
N ALA A 237 -35.69 -2.56 -4.36
CA ALA A 237 -34.69 -1.75 -3.65
C ALA A 237 -33.99 -2.53 -2.52
N ALA A 238 -34.75 -3.33 -1.76
CA ALA A 238 -34.21 -4.18 -0.70
C ALA A 238 -33.25 -5.28 -1.22
N GLU A 239 -33.55 -5.87 -2.38
CA GLU A 239 -32.67 -6.84 -3.05
C GLU A 239 -31.39 -6.16 -3.59
N LEU A 240 -31.51 -4.99 -4.22
CA LEU A 240 -30.35 -4.24 -4.73
C LEU A 240 -29.41 -3.78 -3.61
N CYS A 241 -29.95 -3.33 -2.46
CA CYS A 241 -29.12 -3.03 -1.29
C CYS A 241 -28.37 -4.26 -0.79
N ARG A 242 -29.03 -5.42 -0.71
CA ARG A 242 -28.39 -6.69 -0.31
C ARG A 242 -27.29 -7.09 -1.27
N LEU A 243 -27.56 -6.98 -2.58
CA LEU A 243 -26.59 -7.25 -3.63
C LEU A 243 -25.35 -6.37 -3.45
N ALA A 244 -25.51 -5.06 -3.25
CA ALA A 244 -24.38 -4.15 -3.05
C ALA A 244 -23.49 -4.56 -1.86
N PHE A 245 -24.07 -4.97 -0.73
CA PHE A 245 -23.31 -5.47 0.43
C PHE A 245 -22.68 -6.85 0.22
N ALA A 246 -23.28 -7.71 -0.60
CA ALA A 246 -22.74 -9.02 -0.94
C ALA A 246 -21.56 -8.86 -1.91
N LEU A 247 -21.73 -8.06 -2.96
CA LEU A 247 -20.69 -7.72 -3.92
C LEU A 247 -19.51 -6.99 -3.26
N GLY A 248 -19.77 -6.08 -2.32
CA GLY A 248 -18.72 -5.40 -1.55
C GLY A 248 -17.87 -6.35 -0.67
N ARG A 249 -18.34 -7.56 -0.42
CA ARG A 249 -17.63 -8.60 0.33
C ARG A 249 -16.98 -9.67 -0.54
N ALA A 250 -17.23 -9.67 -1.85
CA ALA A 250 -16.67 -10.66 -2.76
C ALA A 250 -15.13 -10.66 -2.71
N ALA A 251 -14.55 -11.86 -2.70
CA ALA A 251 -13.10 -12.04 -2.71
C ALA A 251 -12.52 -11.83 -4.11
N ASP A 252 -13.25 -12.27 -5.14
CA ASP A 252 -12.81 -12.28 -6.52
C ASP A 252 -13.96 -12.01 -7.52
N LEU A 253 -13.58 -11.92 -8.79
CA LEU A 253 -14.49 -11.63 -9.90
C LEU A 253 -15.54 -12.74 -10.10
N ALA A 254 -15.18 -14.00 -9.86
CA ALA A 254 -16.05 -15.14 -10.07
C ALA A 254 -17.16 -15.19 -9.02
N GLU A 255 -16.81 -14.93 -7.76
CA GLU A 255 -17.77 -14.82 -6.67
C GLU A 255 -18.74 -13.66 -6.89
N ALA A 256 -18.23 -12.48 -7.29
CA ALA A 256 -19.07 -11.32 -7.61
C ALA A 256 -20.06 -11.61 -8.75
N ALA A 257 -19.57 -12.22 -9.84
CA ALA A 257 -20.40 -12.60 -10.99
C ALA A 257 -21.47 -13.62 -10.63
N ARG A 258 -21.13 -14.62 -9.79
CA ARG A 258 -22.09 -15.64 -9.34
C ARG A 258 -23.18 -15.05 -8.44
N ILE A 259 -22.82 -14.17 -7.50
CA ILE A 259 -23.80 -13.47 -6.64
C ILE A 259 -24.77 -12.64 -7.48
N ALA A 260 -24.25 -11.90 -8.48
CA ALA A 260 -25.07 -11.12 -9.39
C ALA A 260 -26.01 -12.00 -10.22
N LEU A 261 -25.51 -13.11 -10.76
CA LEU A 261 -26.31 -14.06 -11.54
C LEU A 261 -27.42 -14.72 -10.71
N GLU A 262 -27.11 -15.19 -9.51
CA GLU A 262 -28.09 -15.79 -8.59
C GLU A 262 -29.18 -14.78 -8.22
N THR A 263 -28.80 -13.55 -7.87
CA THR A 263 -29.74 -12.48 -7.53
C THR A 263 -30.63 -12.12 -8.72
N ALA A 264 -30.08 -12.12 -9.94
CA ALA A 264 -30.83 -11.82 -11.15
C ALA A 264 -31.84 -12.92 -11.49
N ILE A 265 -31.47 -14.19 -11.30
CA ILE A 265 -32.37 -15.33 -11.49
C ILE A 265 -33.49 -15.32 -10.44
N ASP A 266 -33.14 -15.15 -9.15
CA ASP A 266 -34.12 -15.19 -8.06
C ASP A 266 -35.09 -13.99 -8.07
N GLY A 267 -34.67 -12.85 -8.63
CA GLY A 267 -35.50 -11.64 -8.73
C GLY A 267 -36.29 -11.50 -10.03
N THR A 268 -36.03 -12.32 -11.04
CA THR A 268 -36.73 -12.26 -12.34
C THR A 268 -37.56 -13.54 -12.59
N ALA A 269 -38.06 -13.72 -13.81
CA ALA A 269 -38.71 -14.97 -14.23
C ALA A 269 -37.73 -15.96 -14.89
N ALA A 270 -36.43 -15.68 -14.81
CA ALA A 270 -35.41 -16.50 -15.41
C ALA A 270 -35.18 -17.81 -14.64
N GLU A 271 -34.87 -18.88 -15.34
CA GLU A 271 -34.44 -20.15 -14.73
C GLU A 271 -32.96 -20.43 -14.99
N ARG A 272 -32.43 -19.84 -16.05
CA ARG A 272 -31.07 -20.06 -16.54
C ARG A 272 -30.43 -18.73 -16.89
N GLY A 273 -29.11 -18.68 -16.82
CA GLY A 273 -28.40 -17.48 -17.22
C GLY A 273 -26.89 -17.63 -17.23
N VAL A 274 -26.21 -16.60 -17.71
CA VAL A 274 -24.76 -16.53 -17.82
C VAL A 274 -24.26 -15.10 -17.69
N VAL A 275 -23.14 -14.94 -17.00
CA VAL A 275 -22.37 -13.70 -16.92
C VAL A 275 -21.11 -13.85 -17.77
N LEU A 276 -20.99 -13.01 -18.78
CA LEU A 276 -19.86 -12.95 -19.69
C LEU A 276 -19.01 -11.73 -19.37
N LEU A 277 -17.76 -11.94 -19.01
CA LEU A 277 -16.80 -10.88 -18.68
C LEU A 277 -15.47 -11.13 -19.41
N PRO A 278 -14.64 -10.09 -19.61
CA PRO A 278 -13.44 -10.22 -20.40
C PRO A 278 -12.39 -11.05 -19.64
N THR A 279 -11.64 -11.87 -20.37
CA THR A 279 -10.44 -12.51 -19.82
C THR A 279 -9.38 -11.44 -19.60
N LEU A 280 -9.08 -11.13 -18.33
CA LEU A 280 -7.97 -10.26 -17.95
C LEU A 280 -6.64 -10.91 -18.35
N ARG A 281 -6.21 -10.72 -19.61
CA ARG A 281 -4.85 -11.01 -20.07
C ARG A 281 -4.09 -9.71 -20.31
N GLY A 282 -3.29 -9.32 -19.31
CA GLY A 282 -2.14 -8.42 -19.45
C GLY A 282 -2.42 -6.92 -19.34
N ASP A 283 -1.64 -6.26 -18.49
CA ASP A 283 -1.55 -4.80 -18.36
C ASP A 283 -1.23 -4.14 -19.73
N GLY A 284 -2.21 -3.47 -20.31
CA GLY A 284 -2.04 -2.60 -21.48
C GLY A 284 -3.16 -1.57 -21.57
N PRO A 285 -2.90 -0.36 -22.08
CA PRO A 285 -3.90 0.70 -22.16
C PRO A 285 -5.10 0.25 -23.02
N ALA A 286 -6.29 0.37 -22.42
CA ALA A 286 -7.56 -0.11 -22.95
C ALA A 286 -8.07 0.72 -24.13
N THR A 287 -7.53 0.49 -25.32
CA THR A 287 -8.08 0.95 -26.60
C THR A 287 -8.24 -0.21 -27.57
N ARG A 288 -9.02 -1.22 -27.17
CA ARG A 288 -9.53 -2.22 -28.11
C ARG A 288 -11.04 -2.31 -28.00
N SER A 289 -11.69 -2.32 -29.16
CA SER A 289 -13.02 -2.89 -29.39
C SER A 289 -13.11 -4.21 -28.61
N ILE A 290 -14.18 -4.44 -27.87
CA ILE A 290 -14.40 -5.74 -27.22
C ILE A 290 -14.80 -6.69 -28.35
N ASP A 291 -13.83 -7.42 -28.89
CA ASP A 291 -14.12 -8.48 -29.84
C ASP A 291 -14.83 -9.62 -29.10
N ASP A 292 -15.90 -10.17 -29.69
CA ASP A 292 -16.77 -11.24 -29.13
C ASP A 292 -15.97 -12.48 -28.64
N ALA A 293 -14.74 -12.66 -29.14
CA ALA A 293 -13.79 -13.70 -28.75
C ALA A 293 -13.07 -13.47 -27.40
N SER A 294 -13.18 -12.28 -26.80
CA SER A 294 -12.48 -11.92 -25.54
C SER A 294 -13.30 -12.17 -24.27
N LEU A 295 -14.61 -12.43 -24.43
CA LEU A 295 -15.55 -12.67 -23.34
C LEU A 295 -15.62 -14.16 -22.99
N THR A 296 -15.53 -14.45 -21.69
CA THR A 296 -15.69 -15.79 -21.14
C THR A 296 -16.82 -15.84 -20.13
N ALA A 297 -17.49 -16.99 -20.04
CA ALA A 297 -18.45 -17.26 -18.98
C ALA A 297 -17.71 -17.34 -17.63
N VAL A 298 -17.92 -16.33 -16.79
CA VAL A 298 -17.35 -16.27 -15.44
C VAL A 298 -18.30 -16.87 -14.41
N ALA A 299 -19.62 -16.83 -14.68
CA ALA A 299 -20.64 -17.56 -13.93
C ALA A 299 -21.75 -18.02 -14.89
N SER A 300 -22.32 -19.21 -14.68
CA SER A 300 -23.47 -19.69 -15.45
C SER A 300 -24.36 -20.60 -14.62
N ARG A 301 -25.65 -20.64 -14.95
CA ARG A 301 -26.64 -21.57 -14.40
C ARG A 301 -27.46 -22.17 -15.55
N PRO A 302 -27.42 -23.49 -15.79
CA PRO A 302 -26.59 -24.49 -15.09
C PRO A 302 -25.08 -24.30 -15.41
N GLU A 303 -24.22 -24.84 -14.54
CA GLU A 303 -22.77 -24.84 -14.73
C GLU A 303 -22.33 -25.93 -15.74
N GLY A 304 -21.17 -25.74 -16.39
CA GLY A 304 -20.55 -26.74 -17.24
C GLY A 304 -21.08 -26.79 -18.69
N PRO A 305 -21.04 -27.95 -19.38
CA PRO A 305 -21.33 -28.05 -20.82
C PRO A 305 -22.80 -27.75 -21.21
N GLN A 306 -23.69 -27.59 -20.22
CA GLN A 306 -25.08 -27.17 -20.41
C GLN A 306 -25.29 -25.66 -20.17
N ALA A 307 -24.21 -24.90 -20.00
CA ALA A 307 -24.25 -23.46 -19.81
C ALA A 307 -24.99 -22.75 -20.94
N VAL A 308 -25.65 -21.66 -20.59
CA VAL A 308 -26.40 -20.84 -21.54
C VAL A 308 -25.46 -20.25 -22.58
N VAL A 309 -25.80 -20.43 -23.86
CA VAL A 309 -25.06 -19.87 -24.99
C VAL A 309 -25.79 -18.63 -25.47
N VAL A 310 -25.13 -17.48 -25.41
CA VAL A 310 -25.69 -16.21 -25.88
C VAL A 310 -25.44 -16.09 -27.40
N PRO A 311 -26.48 -15.89 -28.23
CA PRO A 311 -26.32 -15.71 -29.67
C PRO A 311 -25.42 -14.51 -30.01
N SER A 312 -24.53 -14.65 -30.99
CA SER A 312 -23.56 -13.61 -31.37
C SER A 312 -24.22 -12.28 -31.78
N GLY A 313 -25.35 -12.34 -32.50
CA GLY A 313 -26.12 -11.14 -32.85
C GLY A 313 -26.67 -10.39 -31.63
N LEU A 314 -27.12 -11.13 -30.60
CA LEU A 314 -27.60 -10.54 -29.35
C LEU A 314 -26.45 -9.93 -28.54
N ARG A 315 -25.30 -10.62 -28.49
CA ARG A 315 -24.09 -10.07 -27.87
C ARG A 315 -23.64 -8.77 -28.53
N ALA A 316 -23.60 -8.75 -29.86
CA ALA A 316 -23.21 -7.57 -30.63
C ALA A 316 -24.19 -6.40 -30.40
N ALA A 317 -25.49 -6.68 -30.33
CA ALA A 317 -26.50 -5.66 -30.04
C ALA A 317 -26.34 -5.06 -28.63
N VAL A 318 -26.18 -5.90 -27.61
CA VAL A 318 -26.03 -5.45 -26.20
C VAL A 318 -24.72 -4.71 -25.98
N LEU A 319 -23.59 -5.21 -26.51
CA LEU A 319 -22.27 -4.62 -26.29
C LEU A 319 -21.98 -3.43 -27.20
N GLY A 320 -22.45 -3.49 -28.44
CA GLY A 320 -22.25 -2.44 -29.45
C GLY A 320 -23.21 -1.28 -29.27
N GLY A 321 -24.47 -1.56 -28.91
CA GLY A 321 -25.47 -0.54 -28.57
C GLY A 321 -25.37 -0.03 -27.14
N ASP A 322 -24.67 -0.74 -26.26
CA ASP A 322 -24.69 -0.50 -24.81
C ASP A 322 -26.13 -0.42 -24.26
N GLU A 323 -27.01 -1.30 -24.74
CA GLU A 323 -28.44 -1.30 -24.46
C GLU A 323 -28.87 -2.63 -23.85
N ALA A 324 -29.83 -2.58 -22.92
CA ALA A 324 -30.45 -3.76 -22.37
C ALA A 324 -31.63 -4.19 -23.25
N LEU A 325 -31.75 -5.50 -23.49
CA LEU A 325 -32.70 -6.08 -24.43
C LEU A 325 -33.58 -7.12 -23.71
N LEU A 326 -34.90 -6.92 -23.81
CA LEU A 326 -35.90 -7.95 -23.54
C LEU A 326 -36.39 -8.48 -24.89
N VAL A 327 -36.08 -9.73 -25.19
CA VAL A 327 -36.51 -10.39 -26.42
C VAL A 327 -37.57 -11.40 -26.06
N ALA A 328 -38.83 -11.09 -26.38
CA ALA A 328 -39.91 -12.06 -26.31
C ALA A 328 -39.70 -13.13 -27.39
N ALA A 329 -39.58 -14.40 -26.99
CA ALA A 329 -39.57 -15.50 -27.95
C ALA A 329 -41.02 -15.78 -28.38
N PRO A 330 -41.30 -16.04 -29.67
CA PRO A 330 -42.49 -16.82 -30.00
C PRO A 330 -42.38 -18.15 -29.28
N VAL A 331 -43.44 -18.59 -28.58
CA VAL A 331 -43.46 -19.85 -27.84
C VAL A 331 -43.27 -21.00 -28.83
N ASP A 332 -42.03 -21.40 -29.06
CA ASP A 332 -41.70 -22.58 -29.85
C ASP A 332 -41.71 -23.79 -28.92
N VAL A 333 -42.86 -24.49 -28.93
CA VAL A 333 -43.17 -25.67 -28.09
C VAL A 333 -42.11 -26.78 -28.26
N ALA A 334 -41.33 -26.78 -29.34
CA ALA A 334 -40.27 -27.75 -29.59
C ALA A 334 -38.97 -27.53 -28.79
N THR A 335 -38.67 -26.29 -28.34
CA THR A 335 -37.41 -25.97 -27.64
C THR A 335 -37.57 -25.61 -26.16
N GLY A 336 -38.80 -25.33 -25.71
CA GLY A 336 -39.12 -25.01 -24.31
C GLY A 336 -38.55 -23.66 -23.81
N ARG A 337 -38.04 -22.80 -24.71
CA ARG A 337 -37.43 -21.51 -24.36
C ARG A 337 -38.45 -20.36 -24.42
N GLY A 338 -38.54 -19.58 -23.35
CA GLY A 338 -39.37 -18.38 -23.27
C GLY A 338 -38.59 -17.10 -23.58
N ALA A 339 -39.06 -15.97 -23.06
CA ALA A 339 -38.41 -14.66 -23.25
C ALA A 339 -36.98 -14.64 -22.69
N THR A 340 -36.11 -13.81 -23.28
CA THR A 340 -34.72 -13.62 -22.82
C THR A 340 -34.47 -12.18 -22.40
N LEU A 341 -33.73 -12.00 -21.32
CA LEU A 341 -33.31 -10.70 -20.79
C LEU A 341 -31.79 -10.60 -20.90
N SER A 342 -31.28 -9.50 -21.45
CA SER A 342 -29.84 -9.27 -21.56
C SER A 342 -29.51 -7.83 -21.21
N ALA A 343 -28.52 -7.61 -20.35
CA ALA A 343 -28.06 -6.26 -20.02
C ALA A 343 -26.53 -6.17 -20.00
N PRO A 344 -25.94 -5.05 -20.43
CA PRO A 344 -24.50 -4.86 -20.41
C PRO A 344 -24.01 -4.62 -18.98
N VAL A 345 -22.87 -5.23 -18.63
CA VAL A 345 -22.13 -4.93 -17.41
C VAL A 345 -21.18 -3.79 -17.73
N ARG A 346 -21.36 -2.64 -17.07
CA ARG A 346 -20.59 -1.42 -17.34
C ARG A 346 -19.53 -1.18 -16.26
N SER A 347 -18.30 -0.95 -16.68
CA SER A 347 -17.25 -0.42 -15.80
C SER A 347 -16.82 0.94 -16.32
N ARG A 348 -16.77 1.94 -15.43
CA ARG A 348 -16.45 3.34 -15.76
C ARG A 348 -17.24 3.90 -16.95
N GLY A 349 -18.53 3.56 -17.04
CA GLY A 349 -19.43 4.03 -18.10
C GLY A 349 -19.24 3.35 -19.46
N ARG A 350 -18.51 2.24 -19.53
CA ARG A 350 -18.34 1.45 -20.77
C ARG A 350 -18.76 0.01 -20.54
N ALA A 351 -19.56 -0.56 -21.45
CA ALA A 351 -19.85 -1.99 -21.45
C ALA A 351 -18.53 -2.79 -21.53
N ILE A 352 -18.29 -3.63 -20.54
CA ILE A 352 -17.14 -4.54 -20.49
C ILE A 352 -17.55 -6.00 -20.68
N GLY A 353 -18.82 -6.32 -20.48
CA GLY A 353 -19.40 -7.64 -20.59
C GLY A 353 -20.92 -7.58 -20.55
N LEU A 354 -21.58 -8.71 -20.33
CA LEU A 354 -23.04 -8.76 -20.26
C LEU A 354 -23.53 -9.88 -19.34
N LEU A 355 -24.74 -9.68 -18.80
CA LEU A 355 -25.50 -10.72 -18.11
C LEU A 355 -26.71 -11.07 -18.99
N HIS A 356 -26.88 -12.36 -19.26
CA HIS A 356 -27.95 -12.89 -20.08
C HIS A 356 -28.75 -13.93 -19.31
N LEU A 357 -30.07 -13.85 -19.40
CA LEU A 357 -31.02 -14.72 -18.73
C LEU A 357 -32.03 -15.31 -19.73
N GLU A 358 -32.37 -16.59 -19.55
CA GLU A 358 -33.44 -17.28 -20.27
C GLU A 358 -34.60 -17.56 -19.31
N CYS A 359 -35.81 -17.12 -19.66
CA CYS A 359 -37.05 -17.40 -18.93
C CYS A 359 -37.73 -18.65 -19.49
N ALA A 360 -38.43 -19.39 -18.63
CA ALA A 360 -39.19 -20.57 -19.06
C ALA A 360 -40.48 -20.19 -19.79
N ALA A 361 -40.83 -20.96 -20.82
CA ALA A 361 -42.06 -20.76 -21.59
C ALA A 361 -43.35 -21.01 -20.78
N ALA A 362 -43.28 -21.79 -19.69
CA ALA A 362 -44.41 -22.10 -18.80
C ALA A 362 -44.39 -21.30 -17.48
N GLY A 363 -43.43 -20.38 -17.31
CA GLY A 363 -43.22 -19.61 -16.09
C GLY A 363 -43.91 -18.24 -16.08
N ARG A 364 -43.50 -17.38 -15.13
CA ARG A 364 -43.91 -15.97 -15.10
C ARG A 364 -43.43 -15.26 -16.38
N GLU A 365 -44.28 -14.43 -16.98
CA GLU A 365 -43.87 -13.66 -18.16
C GLU A 365 -42.81 -12.61 -17.79
N ALA A 366 -41.77 -12.48 -18.62
CA ALA A 366 -40.71 -11.49 -18.41
C ALA A 366 -41.26 -10.09 -18.71
N THR A 367 -41.08 -9.16 -17.78
CA THR A 367 -41.63 -7.80 -17.85
C THR A 367 -40.52 -6.76 -18.06
N PRO A 368 -40.84 -5.55 -18.53
CA PRO A 368 -39.88 -4.44 -18.55
C PRO A 368 -39.26 -4.13 -17.19
N GLU A 369 -40.01 -4.31 -16.09
CA GLU A 369 -39.49 -4.17 -14.72
C GLU A 369 -38.38 -5.19 -14.41
N ASP A 370 -38.45 -6.39 -14.99
CA ASP A 370 -37.39 -7.41 -14.84
C ASP A 370 -36.12 -7.02 -15.58
N LEU A 371 -36.24 -6.30 -16.69
CA LEU A 371 -35.10 -5.74 -17.43
C LEU A 371 -34.45 -4.59 -16.66
N GLU A 372 -35.25 -3.68 -16.08
CA GLU A 372 -34.74 -2.60 -15.23
C GLU A 372 -34.03 -3.14 -13.99
N PHE A 373 -34.59 -4.18 -13.35
CA PHE A 373 -33.95 -4.85 -12.23
C PHE A 373 -32.63 -5.49 -12.66
N LEU A 374 -32.60 -6.18 -13.80
CA LEU A 374 -31.38 -6.77 -14.35
C LEU A 374 -30.31 -5.71 -14.66
N MET A 375 -30.69 -4.56 -15.22
CA MET A 375 -29.77 -3.44 -15.45
C MET A 375 -29.13 -2.94 -14.15
N ALA A 376 -29.94 -2.75 -13.10
CA ALA A 376 -29.44 -2.32 -11.80
C ALA A 376 -28.45 -3.32 -11.19
N ILE A 377 -28.66 -4.62 -11.40
CA ILE A 377 -27.71 -5.68 -11.01
C ILE A 377 -26.41 -5.55 -11.81
N CYS A 378 -26.48 -5.35 -13.13
CA CYS A 378 -25.32 -5.21 -13.99
C CYS A 378 -24.47 -3.98 -13.64
N ASP A 379 -25.11 -2.86 -13.29
CA ASP A 379 -24.39 -1.65 -12.86
C ASP A 379 -23.72 -1.86 -11.48
N ALA A 380 -24.41 -2.52 -10.55
CA ALA A 380 -23.84 -2.88 -9.24
C ALA A 380 -22.65 -3.84 -9.38
N LEU A 381 -22.75 -4.83 -10.28
CA LEU A 381 -21.66 -5.75 -10.61
C LEU A 381 -20.48 -4.98 -11.22
N GLY A 382 -20.73 -4.09 -12.17
CA GLY A 382 -19.73 -3.23 -12.78
C GLY A 382 -18.89 -2.44 -11.77
N LEU A 383 -19.57 -1.81 -10.80
CA LEU A 383 -18.90 -1.09 -9.70
C LEU A 383 -18.05 -2.03 -8.82
N ALA A 384 -18.53 -3.24 -8.56
CA ALA A 384 -17.79 -4.24 -7.77
C ALA A 384 -16.49 -4.67 -8.48
N ILE A 385 -16.53 -4.82 -9.82
CA ILE A 385 -15.36 -5.15 -10.65
C ILE A 385 -14.29 -4.05 -10.55
N ASP A 386 -14.71 -2.78 -10.62
CA ASP A 386 -13.82 -1.63 -10.45
C ASP A 386 -13.13 -1.62 -9.08
N ASN A 387 -13.89 -1.90 -8.01
CA ASN A 387 -13.38 -1.96 -6.65
C ASN A 387 -12.38 -3.11 -6.44
N LEU A 388 -12.69 -4.31 -6.96
CA LEU A 388 -11.80 -5.48 -6.89
C LEU A 388 -10.48 -5.21 -7.62
N SER A 389 -10.54 -4.65 -8.83
CA SER A 389 -9.36 -4.29 -9.62
C SER A 389 -8.47 -3.28 -8.90
N THR A 390 -9.07 -2.27 -8.27
CA THR A 390 -8.36 -1.24 -7.50
C THR A 390 -7.68 -1.85 -6.27
N ARG A 391 -8.36 -2.76 -5.55
CA ARG A 391 -7.81 -3.44 -4.37
C ARG A 391 -6.58 -4.27 -4.72
N GLU A 392 -6.62 -5.01 -5.83
CA GLU A 392 -5.47 -5.79 -6.30
C GLU A 392 -4.26 -4.91 -6.67
N ALA A 393 -4.50 -3.80 -7.37
CA ALA A 393 -3.44 -2.86 -7.76
C ALA A 393 -2.75 -2.26 -6.52
N LEU A 394 -3.53 -1.86 -5.52
CA LEU A 394 -3.00 -1.35 -4.25
C LEU A 394 -2.19 -2.40 -3.49
N SER A 395 -2.68 -3.64 -3.42
CA SER A 395 -1.99 -4.76 -2.77
C SER A 395 -0.62 -5.03 -3.41
N LYS A 396 -0.56 -5.12 -4.74
CA LYS A 396 0.70 -5.31 -5.48
C LYS A 396 1.68 -4.15 -5.24
N LYS A 397 1.20 -2.90 -5.24
CA LYS A 397 2.03 -1.72 -5.00
C LYS A 397 2.60 -1.71 -3.58
N LEU A 398 1.78 -2.03 -2.57
CA LEU A 398 2.24 -2.15 -1.18
C LEU A 398 3.29 -3.24 -1.01
N ALA A 399 3.09 -4.42 -1.61
CA ALA A 399 4.06 -5.51 -1.56
C ALA A 399 5.41 -5.11 -2.18
N ARG A 400 5.39 -4.38 -3.30
CA ARG A 400 6.60 -3.86 -3.93
C ARG A 400 7.31 -2.83 -3.06
N THR A 401 6.58 -1.83 -2.56
CA THR A 401 7.17 -0.77 -1.73
C THR A 401 7.69 -1.29 -0.38
N THR A 402 7.05 -2.29 0.21
CA THR A 402 7.54 -2.95 1.43
C THR A 402 8.81 -3.74 1.16
N HIS A 403 8.86 -4.52 0.07
CA HIS A 403 10.06 -5.25 -0.32
C HIS A 403 11.24 -4.32 -0.66
N GLU A 404 10.98 -3.22 -1.37
CA GLU A 404 11.99 -2.20 -1.67
C GLU A 404 12.50 -1.53 -0.36
N ASN A 405 11.60 -1.21 0.58
CA ASN A 405 11.98 -0.67 1.90
C ASN A 405 12.80 -1.66 2.72
N GLU A 406 12.44 -2.95 2.75
CA GLU A 406 13.22 -3.99 3.44
C GLU A 406 14.60 -4.14 2.82
N GLY A 407 14.70 -4.13 1.49
CA GLY A 407 15.97 -4.17 0.77
C GLY A 407 16.85 -2.95 1.05
N LEU A 408 16.26 -1.76 1.12
CA LEU A 408 16.96 -0.52 1.50
C LEU A 408 17.38 -0.55 2.97
N ARG A 409 16.54 -1.03 3.88
CA ARG A 409 16.87 -1.19 5.31
C ARG A 409 17.99 -2.20 5.54
N LEU A 410 18.04 -3.28 4.77
CA LEU A 410 19.14 -4.26 4.82
C LEU A 410 20.45 -3.65 4.32
N ARG A 411 20.42 -2.89 3.22
CA ARG A 411 21.61 -2.19 2.68
C ARG A 411 22.10 -1.09 3.62
N LEU A 412 21.19 -0.33 4.22
CA LEU A 412 21.51 0.72 5.19
C LEU A 412 21.86 0.16 6.59
N GLY A 413 21.35 -1.02 6.95
CA GLY A 413 21.62 -1.69 8.22
C GLY A 413 23.02 -2.31 8.33
N GLN A 414 23.72 -2.49 7.21
CA GLN A 414 25.14 -2.89 7.21
C GLN A 414 26.07 -1.78 7.73
N ASP A 415 25.62 -0.52 7.79
CA ASP A 415 26.36 0.62 8.34
C ASP A 415 26.16 0.81 9.86
N GLY A 416 25.22 0.09 10.49
CA GLY A 416 24.65 0.45 11.81
C GLY A 416 25.18 -0.30 13.03
N ARG A 417 26.07 -1.29 12.87
CA ARG A 417 26.45 -2.16 13.99
C ARG A 417 27.67 -1.59 14.73
N LEU A 418 27.55 -1.38 16.04
CA LEU A 418 28.72 -1.13 16.88
C LEU A 418 29.62 -2.37 16.88
N VAL A 419 30.88 -2.17 16.47
CA VAL A 419 31.93 -3.20 16.46
C VAL A 419 32.90 -2.91 17.60
N GLY A 420 33.13 -3.92 18.44
CA GLY A 420 34.06 -3.85 19.55
C GLY A 420 33.76 -4.92 20.62
N THR A 421 34.76 -5.20 21.45
CA THR A 421 34.71 -6.18 22.54
C THR A 421 35.14 -5.58 23.89
N SER A 422 35.52 -4.30 23.92
CA SER A 422 35.98 -3.63 25.14
C SER A 422 34.90 -3.58 26.22
N THR A 423 35.36 -3.61 27.47
CA THR A 423 34.51 -3.47 28.66
C THR A 423 33.74 -2.15 28.67
N ALA A 424 34.36 -1.08 28.17
CA ALA A 424 33.73 0.24 28.04
C ALA A 424 32.54 0.21 27.07
N LEU A 425 32.67 -0.47 25.93
CA LEU A 425 31.57 -0.63 24.98
C LEU A 425 30.45 -1.51 25.55
N ALA A 426 30.81 -2.59 26.25
CA ALA A 426 29.83 -3.44 26.94
C ALA A 426 29.01 -2.67 27.98
N GLY A 427 29.65 -1.76 28.74
CA GLY A 427 28.98 -0.86 29.68
C GLY A 427 27.98 0.08 28.99
N ILE A 428 28.36 0.65 27.84
CA ILE A 428 27.46 1.49 27.05
C ILE A 428 26.27 0.69 26.53
N LEU A 429 26.48 -0.50 25.98
CA LEU A 429 25.39 -1.34 25.48
C LEU A 429 24.40 -1.70 26.59
N GLU A 430 24.88 -1.93 27.81
CA GLU A 430 24.04 -2.18 28.97
C GLU A 430 23.23 -0.93 29.39
N GLN A 431 23.86 0.24 29.38
CA GLN A 431 23.15 1.52 29.59
C GLN A 431 22.08 1.74 28.51
N VAL A 432 22.42 1.52 27.24
CA VAL A 432 21.50 1.62 26.10
C VAL A 432 20.28 0.72 26.33
N ARG A 433 20.45 -0.55 26.71
CA ARG A 433 19.33 -1.45 26.98
C ARG A 433 18.39 -0.94 28.07
N ARG A 434 18.94 -0.44 29.18
CA ARG A 434 18.13 0.08 30.30
C ARG A 434 17.36 1.32 29.90
N VAL A 435 18.01 2.22 29.18
CA VAL A 435 17.43 3.51 28.78
C VAL A 435 16.43 3.34 27.65
N ALA A 436 16.67 2.41 26.73
CA ALA A 436 15.79 2.15 25.59
C ALA A 436 14.37 1.75 26.02
N ALA A 437 14.23 1.03 27.15
CA ALA A 437 12.94 0.67 27.74
C ALA A 437 12.14 1.86 28.33
N THR A 438 12.73 3.04 28.41
CA THR A 438 12.09 4.25 28.94
C THR A 438 11.81 5.28 27.85
N ARG A 439 10.91 6.23 28.12
CA ARG A 439 10.64 7.39 27.24
C ARG A 439 11.53 8.61 27.55
N ALA A 440 12.53 8.45 28.42
CA ALA A 440 13.39 9.54 28.83
C ALA A 440 14.21 10.09 27.65
N THR A 441 14.47 11.40 27.71
CA THR A 441 15.44 12.07 26.83
C THR A 441 16.84 11.57 27.17
N VAL A 442 17.66 11.36 26.13
CA VAL A 442 19.02 10.84 26.30
C VAL A 442 20.00 11.81 25.67
N LEU A 443 21.02 12.19 26.43
CA LEU A 443 22.15 12.99 25.95
C LEU A 443 23.37 12.09 25.76
N VAL A 444 23.78 11.91 24.51
CA VAL A 444 24.96 11.15 24.12
C VAL A 444 26.15 12.09 23.95
N ARG A 445 27.18 11.94 24.78
CA ARG A 445 28.39 12.75 24.74
C ARG A 445 29.56 11.99 24.19
N GLY A 446 30.49 12.70 23.57
CA GLY A 446 31.75 12.13 23.11
C GLY A 446 32.35 12.93 21.97
N GLU A 447 33.64 12.71 21.74
CA GLU A 447 34.37 13.39 20.68
C GLU A 447 33.78 13.12 19.29
N SER A 448 34.15 13.96 18.33
CA SER A 448 33.76 13.75 16.94
C SER A 448 34.34 12.42 16.43
N GLY A 449 33.56 11.71 15.62
CA GLY A 449 33.98 10.43 15.04
C GLY A 449 33.97 9.22 15.99
N THR A 450 33.45 9.31 17.21
CA THR A 450 33.39 8.17 18.17
C THR A 450 32.25 7.19 17.93
N GLY A 451 31.27 7.53 17.09
CA GLY A 451 30.07 6.70 16.82
C GLY A 451 28.83 7.07 17.64
N LYS A 452 28.70 8.32 18.10
CA LYS A 452 27.53 8.81 18.86
C LYS A 452 26.19 8.53 18.16
N GLU A 453 26.15 8.74 16.84
CA GLU A 453 24.94 8.48 16.04
C GLU A 453 24.53 7.00 16.07
N LEU A 454 25.50 6.07 16.04
CA LEU A 454 25.23 4.64 16.16
C LEU A 454 24.65 4.29 17.53
N VAL A 455 25.19 4.89 18.60
CA VAL A 455 24.63 4.72 19.95
C VAL A 455 23.20 5.26 20.01
N ALA A 456 22.93 6.42 19.40
CA ALA A 456 21.59 6.99 19.35
C ALA A 456 20.59 6.11 18.58
N ARG A 457 21.00 5.55 17.45
CA ARG A 457 20.20 4.59 16.67
C ARG A 457 19.93 3.31 17.47
N LEU A 458 20.93 2.77 18.17
CA LEU A 458 20.75 1.58 19.01
C LEU A 458 19.75 1.80 20.15
N ILE A 459 19.67 3.02 20.70
CA ILE A 459 18.64 3.37 21.69
C ILE A 459 17.24 3.25 21.07
N HIS A 460 17.07 3.72 19.83
CA HIS A 460 15.81 3.57 19.11
C HIS A 460 15.49 2.09 18.82
N ASP A 461 16.44 1.36 18.25
CA ASP A 461 16.26 -0.05 17.86
C ASP A 461 15.92 -0.96 19.06
N ALA A 462 16.45 -0.64 20.24
CA ALA A 462 16.19 -1.36 21.47
C ALA A 462 14.92 -0.88 22.22
N SER A 463 14.18 0.11 21.71
CA SER A 463 13.06 0.74 22.41
C SER A 463 11.68 0.15 22.07
N ASP A 464 10.65 0.62 22.78
CA ASP A 464 9.23 0.39 22.45
C ASP A 464 8.81 1.05 21.13
N ARG A 465 9.59 2.02 20.63
CA ARG A 465 9.34 2.76 19.38
C ARG A 465 10.15 2.27 18.17
N ARG A 466 10.82 1.12 18.26
CA ARG A 466 11.65 0.55 17.18
C ARG A 466 10.92 0.36 15.84
N ASP A 467 9.60 0.19 15.88
CA ASP A 467 8.75 -0.01 14.69
C ASP A 467 8.29 1.34 14.09
N GLY A 468 8.51 2.46 14.81
CA GLY A 468 8.21 3.83 14.38
C GLY A 468 9.38 4.50 13.63
N PRO A 469 9.20 5.74 13.15
CA PRO A 469 10.25 6.44 12.39
C PRO A 469 11.45 6.80 13.27
N CYS A 470 12.68 6.58 12.77
CA CYS A 470 13.92 7.08 13.36
C CYS A 470 14.51 8.16 12.43
N ILE A 471 14.27 9.42 12.75
CA ILE A 471 14.74 10.55 11.96
C ILE A 471 16.03 11.09 12.58
N CYS A 472 17.11 11.14 11.80
CA CYS A 472 18.39 11.70 12.24
C CYS A 472 18.63 13.04 11.56
N MET A 473 19.11 14.04 12.30
CA MET A 473 19.45 15.35 11.78
C MET A 473 20.72 15.87 12.47
N ASN A 474 21.63 16.47 11.70
CA ASN A 474 22.81 17.13 12.21
C ASN A 474 22.58 18.65 12.24
N CYS A 475 22.70 19.25 13.42
CA CYS A 475 22.43 20.68 13.63
C CYS A 475 23.57 21.58 13.13
N ALA A 476 24.80 21.05 13.02
CA ALA A 476 25.98 21.80 12.59
C ALA A 476 26.03 22.04 11.08
N ALA A 477 25.28 21.28 10.29
CA ALA A 477 25.36 21.30 8.82
C ALA A 477 24.50 22.39 8.16
N LEU A 478 23.65 23.08 8.92
CA LEU A 478 22.63 23.99 8.39
C LEU A 478 22.82 25.41 8.96
N SER A 479 22.46 26.41 8.17
CA SER A 479 22.30 27.78 8.69
C SER A 479 21.12 27.84 9.65
N GLU A 480 21.07 28.87 10.50
CA GLU A 480 20.00 29.03 11.50
C GLU A 480 18.59 28.96 10.88
N THR A 481 18.35 29.68 9.79
CA THR A 481 17.04 29.71 9.11
C THR A 481 16.67 28.36 8.49
N LEU A 482 17.65 27.64 7.94
CA LEU A 482 17.43 26.30 7.38
C LEU A 482 17.23 25.27 8.49
N LEU A 483 17.95 25.37 9.60
CA LEU A 483 17.78 24.48 10.75
C LEU A 483 16.38 24.60 11.35
N GLU A 484 15.88 25.83 11.50
CA GLU A 484 14.52 26.08 11.97
C GLU A 484 13.47 25.49 11.03
N SER A 485 13.64 25.74 9.72
CA SER A 485 12.78 25.22 8.66
C SER A 485 12.78 23.68 8.60
N GLU A 486 13.93 23.03 8.75
CA GLU A 486 14.03 21.56 8.75
C GLU A 486 13.41 20.95 10.02
N LEU A 487 13.63 21.55 11.20
CA LEU A 487 13.07 21.05 12.46
C LEU A 487 11.55 21.14 12.52
N PHE A 488 11.01 22.33 12.23
CA PHE A 488 9.60 22.66 12.46
C PHE A 488 8.76 22.69 11.18
N GLY A 489 9.38 22.68 10.00
CA GLY A 489 8.70 22.83 8.72
C GLY A 489 8.35 24.28 8.42
N HIS A 490 7.94 24.54 7.18
CA HIS A 490 7.54 25.88 6.75
C HIS A 490 6.31 25.84 5.85
N GLU A 491 5.54 26.93 5.88
CA GLU A 491 4.46 27.17 4.93
C GLU A 491 5.00 27.83 3.65
N LYS A 492 4.22 27.73 2.57
CA LYS A 492 4.56 28.38 1.30
C LYS A 492 4.69 29.90 1.50
N GLY A 493 5.82 30.47 1.07
CA GLY A 493 6.10 31.90 1.21
C GLY A 493 6.66 32.35 2.56
N ALA A 494 7.05 31.42 3.44
CA ALA A 494 7.62 31.76 4.76
C ALA A 494 8.96 32.51 4.71
N PHE A 495 9.77 32.30 3.66
CA PHE A 495 11.02 33.01 3.40
C PHE A 495 11.34 33.00 1.89
N THR A 496 12.34 33.77 1.47
CA THR A 496 12.81 33.83 0.08
C THR A 496 13.32 32.45 -0.37
N GLY A 497 12.58 31.77 -1.25
CA GLY A 497 12.86 30.40 -1.70
C GLY A 497 11.88 29.33 -1.21
N ALA A 498 10.93 29.67 -0.32
CA ALA A 498 9.87 28.77 0.13
C ALA A 498 8.74 28.63 -0.91
N THR A 499 9.03 27.98 -2.04
CA THR A 499 8.09 27.78 -3.15
C THR A 499 6.98 26.79 -2.83
N GLU A 500 7.28 25.81 -1.96
CA GLU A 500 6.38 24.74 -1.54
C GLU A 500 6.32 24.66 -0.01
N ARG A 501 5.28 23.99 0.51
CA ARG A 501 5.16 23.70 1.94
C ARG A 501 6.00 22.47 2.28
N THR A 502 6.77 22.53 3.37
CA THR A 502 7.62 21.41 3.82
C THR A 502 7.27 20.98 5.24
N ILE A 503 7.20 19.66 5.44
CA ILE A 503 6.98 19.02 6.75
C ILE A 503 8.29 19.00 7.54
N GLY A 504 8.23 19.42 8.81
CA GLY A 504 9.40 19.43 9.70
C GLY A 504 9.78 18.04 10.24
N LYS A 505 11.02 17.87 10.68
CA LYS A 505 11.53 16.61 11.24
C LYS A 505 10.77 16.17 12.49
N PHE A 506 10.25 17.10 13.30
CA PHE A 506 9.39 16.75 14.44
C PHE A 506 8.09 16.08 14.02
N GLU A 507 7.44 16.60 12.98
CA GLU A 507 6.21 16.03 12.44
C GLU A 507 6.50 14.69 11.75
N ALA A 508 7.61 14.60 11.00
CA ALA A 508 8.05 13.35 10.38
C ALA A 508 8.45 12.25 11.40
N ALA A 509 8.89 12.63 12.59
CA ALA A 509 9.27 11.70 13.66
C ALA A 509 8.12 11.35 14.62
N HIS A 510 6.88 11.79 14.33
CA HIS A 510 5.72 11.52 15.17
C HIS A 510 5.52 10.01 15.41
N GLY A 511 5.33 9.61 16.66
CA GLY A 511 5.22 8.21 17.08
C GLY A 511 6.57 7.47 17.12
N GLY A 512 7.67 8.14 16.81
CA GLY A 512 9.01 7.56 16.71
C GLY A 512 10.06 8.28 17.55
N THR A 513 11.28 8.37 17.01
CA THR A 513 12.46 8.98 17.65
C THR A 513 13.13 9.99 16.72
N LEU A 514 13.46 11.16 17.27
CA LEU A 514 14.27 12.19 16.63
C LEU A 514 15.67 12.19 17.25
N VAL A 515 16.66 11.86 16.44
CA VAL A 515 18.08 11.89 16.79
C VAL A 515 18.67 13.20 16.30
N LEU A 516 19.25 13.97 17.22
CA LEU A 516 19.85 15.27 16.95
C LEU A 516 21.35 15.20 17.22
N ASP A 517 22.17 15.29 16.19
CA ASP A 517 23.62 15.41 16.35
C ASP A 517 24.04 16.88 16.41
N GLU A 518 25.12 17.14 17.16
CA GLU A 518 25.66 18.47 17.43
C GLU A 518 24.64 19.50 17.96
N ILE A 519 23.81 19.10 18.95
CA ILE A 519 22.77 19.99 19.53
C ILE A 519 23.34 21.28 20.15
N GLY A 520 24.63 21.27 20.52
CA GLY A 520 25.35 22.44 21.05
C GLY A 520 25.59 23.57 20.03
N GLU A 521 25.23 23.37 18.76
CA GLU A 521 25.30 24.40 17.70
C GLU A 521 23.98 25.16 17.50
N MET A 522 22.90 24.78 18.21
CA MET A 522 21.60 25.46 18.05
C MET A 522 21.67 26.91 18.52
N SER A 523 21.04 27.82 17.76
CA SER A 523 20.88 29.21 18.19
C SER A 523 19.92 29.34 19.39
N PRO A 524 20.03 30.39 20.22
CA PRO A 524 19.12 30.61 21.36
C PRO A 524 17.62 30.67 20.97
N ALA A 525 17.31 31.16 19.77
CA ALA A 525 15.93 31.22 19.26
C ALA A 525 15.37 29.82 19.03
N ILE A 526 16.14 28.95 18.36
CA ILE A 526 15.77 27.55 18.11
C ILE A 526 15.69 26.77 19.41
N GLN A 527 16.64 26.95 20.33
CA GLN A 527 16.62 26.32 21.66
C GLN A 527 15.31 26.59 22.41
N SER A 528 14.79 27.82 22.29
CA SER A 528 13.55 28.23 22.94
C SER A 528 12.33 27.50 22.37
N LYS A 529 12.22 27.40 21.04
CA LYS A 529 11.13 26.64 20.38
C LYS A 529 11.24 25.15 20.65
N PHE A 530 12.46 24.63 20.60
CA PHE A 530 12.76 23.22 20.86
C PHE A 530 12.35 22.79 22.27
N LEU A 531 12.66 23.61 23.29
CA LEU A 531 12.25 23.35 24.67
C LEU A 531 10.73 23.20 24.81
N ARG A 532 9.94 24.07 24.16
CA ARG A 532 8.47 24.00 24.21
C ARG A 532 7.96 22.66 23.69
N VAL A 533 8.51 22.17 22.58
CA VAL A 533 8.15 20.86 22.01
C VAL A 533 8.58 19.72 22.93
N LEU A 534 9.76 19.81 23.54
CA LEU A 534 10.29 18.80 24.48
C LEU A 534 9.48 18.71 25.79
N GLU A 535 8.75 19.77 26.14
CA GLU A 535 7.79 19.81 27.24
C GLU A 535 6.40 19.31 26.85
N GLY A 536 6.17 19.00 25.57
CA GLY A 536 4.90 18.48 25.06
C GLY A 536 3.92 19.56 24.62
N HIS A 537 4.36 20.80 24.42
CA HIS A 537 3.52 21.85 23.86
C HIS A 537 3.43 21.75 22.34
N PRO A 538 2.31 22.18 21.73
CA PRO A 538 2.21 22.28 20.28
C PRO A 538 3.16 23.36 19.75
N PHE A 539 3.68 23.16 18.54
CA PHE A 539 4.48 24.15 17.81
C PHE A 539 3.81 24.55 16.51
N GLU A 540 4.35 25.59 15.87
CA GLU A 540 3.86 26.15 14.60
C GLU A 540 4.98 26.06 13.55
N ARG A 541 4.59 25.87 12.29
CA ARG A 541 5.54 25.95 11.17
C ARG A 541 6.04 27.38 10.99
N VAL A 542 7.23 27.53 10.40
CA VAL A 542 7.74 28.85 10.03
C VAL A 542 6.77 29.51 9.03
N GLY A 543 6.32 30.72 9.35
CA GLY A 543 5.34 31.47 8.55
C GLY A 543 3.90 30.98 8.62
N GLY A 544 3.60 29.97 9.44
CA GLY A 544 2.25 29.42 9.62
C GLY A 544 1.68 29.69 11.01
N SER A 545 0.36 29.60 11.15
CA SER A 545 -0.36 29.72 12.44
C SER A 545 -1.01 28.40 12.90
N GLY A 546 -0.81 27.31 12.14
CA GLY A 546 -1.34 26.00 12.47
C GLY A 546 -0.59 25.36 13.64
N ARG A 547 -1.31 25.03 14.71
CA ARG A 547 -0.75 24.31 15.87
C ARG A 547 -0.59 22.82 15.56
N ILE A 548 0.61 22.30 15.76
CA ILE A 548 0.99 20.91 15.50
C ILE A 548 1.42 20.28 16.82
N GLN A 549 0.74 19.21 17.21
CA GLN A 549 1.07 18.41 18.38
C GLN A 549 1.78 17.12 17.93
N VAL A 550 2.93 16.81 18.54
CA VAL A 550 3.67 15.59 18.23
C VAL A 550 4.06 14.82 19.48
N ASP A 551 4.12 13.50 19.39
CA ASP A 551 4.74 12.63 20.39
C ASP A 551 6.04 12.06 19.80
N VAL A 552 7.18 12.59 20.23
CA VAL A 552 8.50 12.23 19.70
C VAL A 552 9.47 12.01 20.85
N ARG A 553 10.19 10.89 20.82
CA ARG A 553 11.30 10.64 21.72
C ARG A 553 12.53 11.35 21.18
N VAL A 554 13.22 12.12 22.02
CA VAL A 554 14.43 12.84 21.61
C VAL A 554 15.68 12.14 22.14
N VAL A 555 16.64 11.90 21.25
CA VAL A 555 18.01 11.50 21.59
C VAL A 555 18.95 12.56 21.02
N ALA A 556 19.60 13.31 21.90
CA ALA A 556 20.52 14.37 21.51
C ALA A 556 21.97 13.92 21.64
N ALA A 557 22.84 14.37 20.75
CA ALA A 557 24.27 14.10 20.77
C ALA A 557 25.07 15.40 20.62
N THR A 558 26.23 15.46 21.25
CA THR A 558 27.16 16.59 21.11
C THR A 558 28.59 16.20 21.48
N ASN A 559 29.56 16.88 20.87
CA ASN A 559 30.96 16.87 21.30
C ASN A 559 31.34 18.03 22.25
N ARG A 560 30.47 19.03 22.43
CA ARG A 560 30.75 20.22 23.23
C ARG A 560 30.48 19.97 24.71
N ASN A 561 31.20 20.70 25.55
CA ASN A 561 30.90 20.82 26.96
C ASN A 561 29.68 21.77 27.15
N LEU A 562 28.48 21.21 27.30
CA LEU A 562 27.27 22.03 27.44
C LEU A 562 27.24 22.80 28.77
N GLU A 563 27.93 22.33 29.81
CA GLU A 563 28.04 23.04 31.09
C GLU A 563 28.79 24.37 30.91
N GLU A 564 29.88 24.35 30.15
CA GLU A 564 30.62 25.57 29.77
C GLU A 564 29.78 26.47 28.86
N ALA A 565 29.05 25.90 27.89
CA ALA A 565 28.16 26.67 27.02
C ALA A 565 27.00 27.36 27.79
N VAL A 566 26.48 26.70 28.82
CA VAL A 566 25.49 27.29 29.73
C VAL A 566 26.12 28.41 30.55
N ALA A 567 27.33 28.22 31.07
CA ALA A 567 28.04 29.27 31.82
C ALA A 567 28.37 30.49 30.94
N ALA A 568 28.68 30.26 29.65
CA ALA A 568 28.94 31.31 28.66
C ALA A 568 27.65 31.98 28.11
N GLY A 569 26.47 31.48 28.47
CA GLY A 569 25.17 32.01 28.00
C GLY A 569 24.82 31.67 26.55
N SER A 570 25.61 30.83 25.87
CA SER A 570 25.33 30.38 24.49
C SER A 570 24.35 29.21 24.44
N PHE A 571 24.14 28.51 25.57
CA PHE A 571 23.16 27.44 25.71
C PHE A 571 22.22 27.69 26.90
N ARG A 572 20.92 27.49 26.72
CA ARG A 572 19.95 27.74 27.79
C ARG A 572 20.02 26.66 28.88
N ARG A 573 20.02 27.13 30.13
CA ARG A 573 20.09 26.28 31.32
C ARG A 573 18.90 25.32 31.43
N ASP A 574 17.69 25.80 31.16
CA ASP A 574 16.45 25.01 31.21
C ASP A 574 16.46 23.84 30.22
N LEU A 575 16.85 24.11 28.97
CA LEU A 575 16.99 23.09 27.94
C LEU A 575 18.05 22.05 28.30
N TYR A 576 19.19 22.48 28.85
CA TYR A 576 20.25 21.57 29.29
C TYR A 576 19.73 20.54 30.30
N PHE A 577 18.99 20.96 31.33
CA PHE A 577 18.46 20.03 32.33
C PHE A 577 17.36 19.11 31.77
N ARG A 578 16.58 19.59 30.78
CA ARG A 578 15.57 18.75 30.11
C ARG A 578 16.17 17.71 29.17
N LEU A 579 17.35 17.99 28.59
CA LEU A 579 18.12 17.05 27.79
C LEU A 579 18.91 16.04 28.64
N LYS A 580 19.52 16.51 29.72
CA LYS A 580 20.36 15.69 30.62
C LYS A 580 19.54 14.91 31.64
N VAL A 581 18.52 14.18 31.18
CA VAL A 581 17.78 13.24 32.05
C VAL A 581 18.58 11.94 32.20
N VAL A 582 19.08 11.40 31.08
CA VAL A 582 20.07 10.34 31.09
C VAL A 582 21.25 10.72 30.20
N GLU A 583 22.46 10.57 30.72
CA GLU A 583 23.71 10.86 30.01
C GLU A 583 24.45 9.56 29.69
N ILE A 584 24.84 9.38 28.42
CA ILE A 584 25.69 8.29 27.96
C ILE A 584 26.96 8.87 27.36
N VAL A 585 28.10 8.56 27.94
CA VAL A 585 29.41 9.06 27.47
C VAL A 585 30.08 7.99 26.62
N VAL A 586 30.30 8.29 25.34
CA VAL A 586 31.02 7.45 24.39
C VAL A 586 32.51 7.79 24.48
N PRO A 587 33.36 6.85 24.94
CA PRO A 587 34.78 7.11 25.11
C PRO A 587 35.46 7.24 23.73
N PRO A 588 36.52 8.04 23.64
CA PRO A 588 37.34 8.10 22.45
C PRO A 588 38.08 6.77 22.23
N LEU A 589 38.47 6.50 20.98
CA LEU A 589 39.08 5.25 20.55
C LEU A 589 40.38 4.94 21.32
N ARG A 590 41.14 5.97 21.72
CA ARG A 590 42.33 5.83 22.58
C ARG A 590 42.08 5.25 23.97
N HIS A 591 40.85 5.33 24.49
CA HIS A 591 40.45 4.72 25.77
C HIS A 591 39.85 3.31 25.58
N ARG A 592 39.72 2.84 24.35
CA ARG A 592 39.22 1.50 23.98
C ARG A 592 40.08 0.86 22.88
N ARG A 593 41.40 0.87 23.07
CA ARG A 593 42.38 0.42 22.06
C ARG A 593 42.19 -1.03 21.63
N GLU A 594 41.66 -1.87 22.51
CA GLU A 594 41.28 -3.27 22.25
C GLU A 594 40.31 -3.42 21.07
N ASP A 595 39.49 -2.38 20.79
CA ASP A 595 38.51 -2.40 19.71
C ASP A 595 39.11 -2.03 18.35
N VAL A 596 40.30 -1.42 18.31
CA VAL A 596 40.90 -0.88 17.08
C VAL A 596 41.07 -1.97 16.03
N ALA A 597 41.60 -3.13 16.41
CA ALA A 597 41.81 -4.24 15.49
C ALA A 597 40.50 -4.76 14.89
N ALA A 598 39.48 -4.99 15.74
CA ALA A 598 38.18 -5.49 15.29
C ALA A 598 37.46 -4.49 14.36
N ILE A 599 37.55 -3.19 14.66
CA ILE A 599 36.98 -2.13 13.83
C ILE A 599 37.73 -2.02 12.49
N ALA A 600 39.06 -2.11 12.50
CA ALA A 600 39.88 -2.07 11.29
C ALA A 600 39.58 -3.26 10.36
N ASP A 601 39.47 -4.47 10.93
CA ASP A 601 39.11 -5.68 10.17
C ASP A 601 37.72 -5.56 9.55
N HIS A 602 36.74 -5.05 10.30
CA HIS A 602 35.39 -4.81 9.77
C HIS A 602 35.38 -3.86 8.56
N PHE A 603 36.10 -2.74 8.63
CA PHE A 603 36.19 -1.81 7.51
C PHE A 603 36.97 -2.40 6.33
N MET A 604 38.04 -3.15 6.59
CA MET A 604 38.81 -3.80 5.55
C MET A 604 37.95 -4.80 4.76
N GLU A 605 37.24 -5.71 5.45
CA GLU A 605 36.35 -6.68 4.81
C GLU A 605 35.31 -6.01 3.91
N ARG A 606 34.73 -4.91 4.40
CA ARG A 606 33.79 -4.10 3.63
C ARG A 606 34.42 -3.50 2.38
N PHE A 607 35.51 -2.75 2.51
CA PHE A 607 36.11 -2.05 1.37
C PHE A 607 36.71 -3.02 0.35
N VAL A 608 37.16 -4.19 0.80
CA VAL A 608 37.58 -5.28 -0.09
C VAL A 608 36.40 -5.80 -0.92
N ALA A 609 35.23 -6.00 -0.30
CA ALA A 609 34.03 -6.42 -1.02
C ALA A 609 33.54 -5.36 -2.02
N GLU A 610 33.64 -4.07 -1.68
CA GLU A 610 33.25 -2.96 -2.54
C GLU A 610 34.22 -2.74 -3.72
N THR A 611 35.52 -2.87 -3.49
CA THR A 611 36.56 -2.62 -4.52
C THR A 611 36.95 -3.85 -5.34
N GLY A 612 36.59 -5.06 -4.88
CA GLY A 612 36.94 -6.32 -5.53
C GLY A 612 38.43 -6.71 -5.43
N ARG A 613 39.20 -6.03 -4.58
CA ARG A 613 40.63 -6.31 -4.34
C ARG A 613 40.80 -7.66 -3.61
N ARG A 614 42.01 -8.24 -3.66
CA ARG A 614 42.32 -9.53 -2.99
C ARG A 614 43.22 -9.34 -1.77
N LEU A 615 42.83 -8.46 -0.86
CA LEU A 615 43.57 -8.26 0.39
C LEU A 615 43.20 -9.35 1.40
N ARG A 616 44.21 -9.86 2.11
CA ARG A 616 44.08 -10.92 3.12
C ARG A 616 44.04 -10.39 4.55
N GLY A 617 44.59 -9.21 4.78
CA GLY A 617 44.72 -8.66 6.13
C GLY A 617 45.76 -7.55 6.29
N PHE A 618 45.94 -7.16 7.54
CA PHE A 618 47.03 -6.29 8.00
C PHE A 618 48.24 -7.11 8.47
N THR A 619 49.46 -6.61 8.22
CA THR A 619 50.67 -7.17 8.82
C THR A 619 50.65 -7.00 10.35
N PRO A 620 51.38 -7.84 11.12
CA PRO A 620 51.49 -7.66 12.58
C PRO A 620 52.00 -6.27 12.97
N ALA A 621 52.98 -5.75 12.22
CA ALA A 621 53.53 -4.40 12.43
C ALA A 621 52.48 -3.31 12.18
N ALA A 622 51.66 -3.43 11.13
CA ALA A 622 50.55 -2.51 10.87
C ALA A 622 49.52 -2.53 11.99
N ARG A 623 49.17 -3.71 12.54
CA ARG A 623 48.24 -3.83 13.67
C ARG A 623 48.77 -3.18 14.93
N GLU A 624 50.06 -3.38 15.23
CA GLU A 624 50.71 -2.74 16.38
C GLU A 624 50.73 -1.22 16.24
N ALA A 625 51.10 -0.71 15.05
CA ALA A 625 51.09 0.72 14.75
C ALA A 625 49.68 1.34 14.91
N MET A 626 48.65 0.68 14.40
CA MET A 626 47.26 1.14 14.57
C MET A 626 46.83 1.14 16.04
N THR A 627 47.24 0.13 16.82
CA THR A 627 46.84 0.02 18.24
C THR A 627 47.58 1.04 19.11
N ALA A 628 48.82 1.39 18.77
CA ALA A 628 49.63 2.37 19.48
C ALA A 628 49.21 3.83 19.19
N TYR A 629 48.62 4.08 18.02
CA TYR A 629 48.21 5.43 17.61
C TYR A 629 46.97 5.93 18.38
N HIS A 630 46.91 7.25 18.60
CA HIS A 630 45.92 7.87 19.48
C HIS A 630 44.56 8.17 18.83
N TRP A 631 44.47 8.11 17.50
CA TRP A 631 43.23 8.33 16.72
C TRP A 631 42.46 9.60 17.12
N PRO A 632 43.00 10.80 16.85
CA PRO A 632 42.35 12.07 17.18
C PRO A 632 40.97 12.24 16.52
N GLY A 633 40.80 11.73 15.30
CA GLY A 633 39.51 11.66 14.60
C GLY A 633 38.72 10.37 14.89
N ASN A 634 39.12 9.61 15.91
CA ASN A 634 38.47 8.39 16.39
C ASN A 634 38.19 7.38 15.25
N VAL A 635 36.98 6.80 15.23
CA VAL A 635 36.59 5.76 14.25
C VAL A 635 36.50 6.34 12.83
N ARG A 636 36.19 7.64 12.69
CA ARG A 636 36.12 8.30 11.37
C ARG A 636 37.50 8.36 10.71
N GLU A 637 38.54 8.69 11.48
CA GLU A 637 39.92 8.67 10.97
C GLU A 637 40.39 7.25 10.68
N LEU A 638 40.12 6.30 11.58
CA LEU A 638 40.46 4.89 11.35
C LEU A 638 39.83 4.35 10.06
N ARG A 639 38.53 4.64 9.84
CA ARG A 639 37.84 4.28 8.60
C ARG A 639 38.56 4.83 7.38
N ASN A 640 38.84 6.13 7.35
CA ASN A 640 39.51 6.77 6.21
C ASN A 640 40.93 6.24 5.98
N CYS A 641 41.66 5.93 7.06
CA CYS A 641 42.99 5.34 7.00
C CYS A 641 42.95 3.94 6.35
N VAL A 642 42.02 3.08 6.80
CA VAL A 642 41.83 1.73 6.27
C VAL A 642 41.33 1.76 4.82
N GLU A 643 40.36 2.62 4.49
CA GLU A 643 39.86 2.80 3.13
C GLU A 643 40.99 3.14 2.16
N ARG A 644 41.80 4.15 2.51
CA ARG A 644 42.95 4.56 1.72
C ARG A 644 43.98 3.45 1.58
N ALA A 645 44.27 2.72 2.65
CA ALA A 645 45.19 1.59 2.62
C ALA A 645 44.68 0.47 1.70
N VAL A 646 43.37 0.15 1.74
CA VAL A 646 42.75 -0.84 0.84
C VAL A 646 42.87 -0.44 -0.62
N VAL A 647 42.76 0.86 -0.93
CA VAL A 647 42.88 1.37 -2.31
C VAL A 647 44.33 1.39 -2.79
N LEU A 648 45.28 1.82 -1.95
CA LEU A 648 46.66 2.10 -2.36
C LEU A 648 47.66 0.97 -2.15
N ALA A 649 47.35 -0.04 -1.33
CA ALA A 649 48.29 -1.11 -1.01
C ALA A 649 48.77 -1.83 -2.29
N PRO A 650 50.08 -2.04 -2.49
CA PRO A 650 50.61 -2.68 -3.69
C PRO A 650 50.46 -4.21 -3.70
N GLY A 651 50.27 -4.84 -2.52
CA GLY A 651 50.23 -6.30 -2.36
C GLY A 651 48.96 -6.82 -1.69
N ASP A 652 48.99 -8.11 -1.32
CA ASP A 652 47.88 -8.83 -0.66
C ASP A 652 47.72 -8.48 0.84
N TRP A 653 48.69 -7.77 1.43
CA TRP A 653 48.71 -7.40 2.85
C TRP A 653 48.95 -5.90 2.99
N ILE A 654 48.21 -5.26 3.90
CA ILE A 654 48.40 -3.86 4.26
C ILE A 654 49.53 -3.76 5.28
N ASP A 655 50.59 -3.03 4.95
CA ASP A 655 51.74 -2.81 5.83
C ASP A 655 51.76 -1.40 6.44
N VAL A 656 52.68 -1.14 7.38
CA VAL A 656 52.80 0.14 8.08
C VAL A 656 52.97 1.31 7.10
N SER A 657 53.69 1.12 6.00
CA SER A 657 53.91 2.16 4.97
C SER A 657 52.63 2.59 4.24
N ASP A 658 51.62 1.72 4.22
CA ASP A 658 50.34 2.00 3.56
C ASP A 658 49.39 2.79 4.49
N LEU A 659 49.66 2.76 5.81
CA LEU A 659 48.90 3.49 6.82
C LEU A 659 49.38 4.94 6.91
N THR A 660 48.49 5.87 6.58
CA THR A 660 48.77 7.30 6.77
C THR A 660 48.32 7.73 8.16
N LEU A 661 49.22 7.59 9.14
CA LEU A 661 49.00 8.04 10.51
C LEU A 661 49.48 9.49 10.64
N SER A 662 48.56 10.44 10.86
CA SER A 662 48.88 11.86 10.97
C SER A 662 49.64 12.19 12.27
N GLN A 663 50.52 13.19 12.25
CA GLN A 663 51.13 13.75 13.48
C GLN A 663 50.36 14.98 14.03
N LEU A 664 49.19 15.29 13.46
CA LEU A 664 48.38 16.43 13.87
C LEU A 664 47.74 16.16 15.24
N ALA A 665 48.23 16.82 16.28
CA ALA A 665 47.55 16.91 17.56
C ALA A 665 46.22 17.65 17.39
N SER A 666 45.11 17.04 17.79
CA SER A 666 43.78 17.66 17.69
C SER A 666 43.55 18.73 18.75
N SER A 667 42.91 19.83 18.33
CA SER A 667 42.32 20.88 19.16
C SER A 667 41.14 20.35 19.98
N GLY A 668 41.42 19.55 21.00
CA GLY A 668 40.46 19.08 22.01
C GLY A 668 41.12 18.76 23.35
N ASP A 669 42.43 19.00 23.43
CA ASP A 669 43.24 18.78 24.61
C ASP A 669 43.39 20.09 25.40
N SER A 670 42.26 20.64 25.87
CA SER A 670 42.26 21.69 26.90
C SER A 670 42.49 21.11 28.30
N GLY A 671 43.34 20.08 28.39
CA GLY A 671 43.60 19.31 29.60
C GLY A 671 45.02 18.73 29.66
N ARG A 672 46.05 19.52 29.31
CA ARG A 672 47.47 19.23 29.54
C ARG A 672 47.98 17.88 28.97
N ALA A 673 48.15 17.80 27.65
CA ALA A 673 49.35 17.19 27.10
C ALA A 673 50.23 18.31 26.50
N ALA A 674 50.94 19.01 27.39
CA ALA A 674 52.29 19.39 27.02
C ALA A 674 52.95 18.09 26.54
N VAL A 675 53.50 18.10 25.32
CA VAL A 675 54.55 17.15 24.94
C VAL A 675 55.43 17.05 26.17
N ALA A 676 55.40 15.91 26.87
CA ALA A 676 56.31 15.72 27.97
C ALA A 676 57.69 15.85 27.31
N PRO A 677 58.48 16.91 27.59
CA PRO A 677 59.90 16.76 27.35
C PRO A 677 60.27 15.48 28.09
N SER A 678 61.08 14.62 27.46
CA SER A 678 61.81 13.57 28.18
C SER A 678 62.10 14.09 29.60
N PRO A 679 61.77 13.34 30.67
CA PRO A 679 61.87 13.84 32.04
C PRO A 679 63.18 14.60 32.16
N PHE A 680 63.13 15.87 32.59
CA PHE A 680 64.31 16.71 32.66
C PHE A 680 65.35 15.99 33.52
N VAL A 681 66.35 15.40 32.86
CA VAL A 681 67.51 14.82 33.52
C VAL A 681 68.49 15.97 33.66
N PRO A 682 68.86 16.38 34.89
CA PRO A 682 69.92 17.36 35.09
C PRO A 682 71.18 16.80 34.43
N THR A 683 71.51 17.36 33.28
CA THR A 683 72.62 16.93 32.44
C THR A 683 73.49 18.15 32.23
N THR A 684 74.81 17.99 32.27
CA THR A 684 75.70 19.14 32.14
C THR A 684 75.55 19.77 30.75
N ILE A 685 75.77 21.07 30.62
CA ILE A 685 75.76 21.76 29.31
C ILE A 685 76.73 21.07 28.33
N ALA A 686 77.85 20.55 28.84
CA ALA A 686 78.84 19.81 28.05
C ALA A 686 78.30 18.49 27.47
N GLU A 687 77.46 17.77 28.21
CA GLU A 687 76.85 16.51 27.75
C GLU A 687 75.68 16.76 26.79
N VAL A 688 74.89 17.80 27.02
CA VAL A 688 73.85 18.26 26.08
C VAL A 688 74.49 18.65 24.75
N GLU A 689 75.58 19.43 24.81
CA GLU A 689 76.37 19.81 23.64
C GLU A 689 76.96 18.59 22.94
N ARG A 690 77.58 17.64 23.66
CA ARG A 690 78.13 16.41 23.08
C ARG A 690 77.08 15.60 22.34
N LYS A 691 75.92 15.36 22.96
CA LYS A 691 74.82 14.61 22.34
C LYS A 691 74.29 15.31 21.10
N HIS A 692 74.09 16.62 21.17
CA HIS A 692 73.59 17.41 20.06
C HIS A 692 74.57 17.42 18.87
N VAL A 693 75.87 17.61 19.13
CA VAL A 693 76.89 17.60 18.09
C VAL A 693 77.02 16.24 17.40
N LEU A 694 76.97 15.14 18.16
CA LEU A 694 77.04 13.79 17.59
C LEU A 694 75.78 13.43 16.79
N ALA A 695 74.60 13.81 17.26
CA ALA A 695 73.35 13.61 16.52
C ALA A 695 73.35 14.39 15.19
N THR A 696 73.80 15.64 15.20
CA THR A 696 73.92 16.45 13.98
C THR A 696 74.94 15.86 13.01
N LEU A 697 76.05 15.30 13.51
CA LEU A 697 77.07 14.64 12.69
C LEU A 697 76.52 13.35 12.04
N GLN A 698 75.72 12.55 12.76
CA GLN A 698 75.04 11.37 12.23
C GLN A 698 74.00 11.74 11.16
N ALA A 699 73.20 12.78 11.41
CA ALA A 699 72.16 13.23 10.48
C ALA A 699 72.71 13.67 9.12
N VAL A 700 73.95 14.19 9.07
CA VAL A 700 74.62 14.59 7.82
C VAL A 700 75.63 13.56 7.31
N GLY A 701 75.56 12.31 7.79
CA GLY A 701 76.40 11.20 7.31
C GLY A 701 77.89 11.40 7.56
N GLY A 702 78.28 12.04 8.67
CA GLY A 702 79.69 12.27 9.02
C GLY A 702 80.33 13.51 8.37
N ASN A 703 79.58 14.29 7.58
CA ASN A 703 80.11 15.48 6.93
C ASN A 703 80.32 16.64 7.91
N LYS A 704 81.57 16.82 8.36
CA LYS A 704 81.98 17.82 9.35
C LYS A 704 81.68 19.26 8.91
N THR A 705 81.81 19.58 7.62
CA THR A 705 81.54 20.94 7.10
C THR A 705 80.05 21.26 7.17
N LYS A 706 79.18 20.31 6.78
CA LYS A 706 77.72 20.46 6.89
C LYS A 706 77.25 20.49 8.34
N ALA A 707 77.82 19.64 9.20
CA ALA A 707 77.50 19.63 10.62
C ALA A 707 77.87 20.95 11.30
N ALA A 708 79.05 21.51 11.02
CA ALA A 708 79.49 22.79 11.56
C ALA A 708 78.56 23.95 11.15
N ALA A 709 78.11 23.97 9.89
CA ALA A 709 77.15 24.95 9.40
C ALA A 709 75.79 24.87 10.11
N ILE A 710 75.26 23.65 10.32
CA ILE A 710 73.99 23.43 11.04
C ILE A 710 74.11 23.80 12.53
N LEU A 711 75.26 23.49 13.14
CA LEU A 711 75.55 23.81 14.53
C LEU A 711 75.88 25.28 14.78
N GLY A 712 76.05 26.08 13.72
CA GLY A 712 76.41 27.51 13.82
C GLY A 712 77.81 27.76 14.40
N ILE A 713 78.73 26.79 14.27
CA ILE A 713 80.11 26.89 14.79
C ILE A 713 81.12 26.74 13.66
N GLU A 714 82.32 27.29 13.87
CA GLU A 714 83.42 27.11 12.94
C GLU A 714 83.87 25.63 12.88
N ARG A 715 84.22 25.13 11.68
CA ARG A 715 84.65 23.74 11.49
C ARG A 715 85.84 23.35 12.38
N SER A 716 86.79 24.26 12.57
CA SER A 716 87.94 24.09 13.48
C SER A 716 87.51 23.86 14.93
N THR A 717 86.44 24.53 15.37
CA THR A 717 85.85 24.38 16.71
C THR A 717 85.12 23.04 16.87
N LEU A 718 84.42 22.57 15.83
CA LEU A 718 83.81 21.24 15.81
C LEU A 718 84.90 20.13 15.89
N GLU A 719 85.97 20.25 15.11
CA GLU A 719 87.07 19.27 15.09
C GLU A 719 87.78 19.21 16.45
N ARG A 720 88.03 20.36 17.09
CA ARG A 720 88.60 20.43 18.44
C ARG A 720 87.70 19.78 19.51
N LYS A 721 86.38 19.96 19.41
CA LYS A 721 85.41 19.32 20.32
C LYS A 721 85.38 17.80 20.14
N LEU A 722 85.38 17.32 18.89
CA LEU A 722 85.43 15.89 18.58
C LEU A 722 86.74 15.24 19.05
N ALA A 723 87.88 15.91 18.89
CA ALA A 723 89.17 15.42 19.38
C ALA A 723 89.21 15.30 20.92
N LYS A 724 88.64 16.29 21.62
CA LYS A 724 88.52 16.28 23.09
C LYS A 724 87.65 15.11 23.60
N TRP A 725 86.62 14.73 22.88
CA TRP A 725 85.75 13.58 23.23
C TRP A 725 86.26 12.23 22.70
N ALA A 726 87.31 12.23 21.88
CA ALA A 726 87.99 11.01 21.45
C ALA A 726 89.11 10.60 22.45
N GLN A 727 89.59 11.54 23.26
CA GLN A 727 90.60 11.32 24.31
C GLN A 727 89.99 11.09 25.71
N ALA A 728 88.67 11.26 25.87
CA ALA A 728 87.91 11.08 27.10
C ALA A 728 86.79 10.07 26.88
#